data_AF-A0A0A2MW77-F1
#
_entry.id   AF-A0A0A2MW77-F1
#
_cell.length_a   1.000
_cell.length_b   1.000
_cell.length_c   1.000
_cell.angle_alpha   90.00
_cell.angle_beta   90.00
_cell.angle_gamma   90.00
#
_symmetry.space_group_name_H-M   'P 1'
#
loop_
_entity.id
_entity.type
_entity.pdbx_description
1 polymer ?
#
loop_
_entity_poly.entity_id
_entity_poly.type
_entity_poly.pdbx_seq_one_letter_code
_entity_poly.pdbx_strand_id
1 'polypeptide(L)'
;MSLNKVLQISCLWNVMDDSNLLNQKKKWGMDNFVSEYYKKYSKPLLSELLELLKLDKVYYKAEGDFMHYKNNGKESKILDLVGGYGSLLLGHNNEELIDYLIQLHKNKIPVHAQASIRSGSAILSKKLSDIIYEKSGKTYVTTFANSGAEAVEAAIKHSYLSYRTKVKGCYNSLENAFLNIENYIVKYEKDFNFTFNDKIYTNFQKFKRDIFEINNNVVSLNKIKILASQKSFHGKTVTALSITSNPIFREPFLSEDQYQTIFFNWNEQEIENYIHQNEYFFILPDINSKGRIIIKKIKLNCITGIIIEPILGEGGIHIVPFEFLRFLRKQATISDIPLIFDEIQCGFYRTGDFLASFKANVFADYYVIGKSLGGGISKISAFIVDSEKYFSEFGITHTSTFAEDDISTLVSIKAIEIAELHKKEIAEKGSYILGRLLDIKNKYRDIISDIRGSGLMIGISFKDFSLSLCSGLQLLYRTNYLGYVIAGFLLNKKNIRVSVTLSDPATVRIHPSLFISKKSINDFLDAIDELCYILHCSDLYSLIDFMLDEDKQNLRPVQNYGQNDIIVENADNIKSQVGFLVHFINSNSIRESMPSLEILDDESLEKIMRMIMPIAQPVLLGRNCVMNAKREKVLISFIGLPFTSKMVRDDLSFSRYSISQYRNLCNKAIKYLKSNNIRTIGLGQFTSIIMQNGKAVNDSKVVITSGNSFTVHTSLMAIKSEIQKRKYDQIKTAIIGAGGNIATVISSGLMDCSDSIILLGSSENSENKIKEHAGCLLKQILKKMLFNNAPKSTLEKTFFTSNLFTAVKNNQELLDSDFLWDMYLGEFSANLPIKITWDLSHLAEYNVVVVATNQGTPFLESKHFKSGTLICDISVPSNCTKELLEDKNIKVIHGGIVALPNEEKLHLRGLPLQKGQAFACMSETLLMGFEQSKKSYSFGELLTSQVNEIGKIGEKHGFFSECQSDSIKMDHSI
;
A
#
# COMPACT_ATOMS: atom_id res chain seq x y z
N MET A 1 -45.34 7.38 -36.47
CA MET A 1 -43.89 7.58 -36.31
C MET A 1 -43.27 6.21 -36.09
N SER A 2 -42.51 5.68 -37.07
CA SER A 2 -42.03 4.28 -37.05
C SER A 2 -41.08 4.02 -35.88
N LEU A 3 -41.32 2.93 -35.13
CA LEU A 3 -40.52 2.42 -34.01
C LEU A 3 -39.01 2.36 -34.31
N ASN A 4 -38.61 2.28 -35.59
CA ASN A 4 -37.21 2.29 -36.04
C ASN A 4 -36.44 3.59 -35.77
N LYS A 5 -37.11 4.72 -35.47
CA LYS A 5 -36.41 5.95 -35.03
C LYS A 5 -36.11 5.98 -33.53
N VAL A 6 -36.77 5.13 -32.75
CA VAL A 6 -36.60 5.06 -31.29
C VAL A 6 -35.64 3.94 -30.90
N LEU A 7 -35.21 3.04 -31.79
CA LEU A 7 -34.33 1.90 -31.45
C LEU A 7 -32.86 2.04 -31.86
N GLN A 8 -32.44 3.17 -32.45
CA GLN A 8 -31.02 3.60 -32.43
C GLN A 8 -30.71 4.26 -31.07
N ILE A 9 -30.89 3.51 -29.98
CA ILE A 9 -30.69 3.98 -28.60
C ILE A 9 -29.21 3.84 -28.23
N SER A 10 -28.45 4.82 -28.68
CA SER A 10 -27.23 5.28 -28.04
C SER A 10 -27.59 6.32 -26.96
N CYS A 11 -28.39 5.98 -25.94
CA CYS A 11 -29.05 6.99 -25.09
C CYS A 11 -28.15 7.80 -24.14
N LEU A 12 -26.85 7.51 -24.03
CA LEU A 12 -25.88 8.48 -23.47
C LEU A 12 -25.34 9.46 -24.53
N TRP A 13 -25.43 9.10 -25.80
CA TRP A 13 -24.81 9.79 -26.93
C TRP A 13 -25.73 10.85 -27.57
N ASN A 14 -27.05 10.75 -27.35
CA ASN A 14 -28.07 11.67 -27.91
C ASN A 14 -28.83 12.52 -26.86
N VAL A 15 -28.63 12.32 -25.55
CA VAL A 15 -29.36 13.08 -24.49
C VAL A 15 -28.67 14.42 -24.15
N MET A 16 -27.64 14.82 -24.90
CA MET A 16 -26.81 16.00 -24.60
C MET A 16 -26.93 17.10 -25.67
N ASP A 17 -28.16 17.51 -26.02
CA ASP A 17 -28.46 18.68 -26.88
C ASP A 17 -28.40 20.00 -26.08
N ASP A 18 -27.35 20.18 -25.28
CA ASP A 18 -27.01 21.49 -24.73
C ASP A 18 -25.92 22.12 -25.61
N SER A 19 -26.22 23.30 -26.17
CA SER A 19 -25.33 24.08 -27.05
C SER A 19 -23.92 24.31 -26.48
N ASN A 20 -23.77 24.39 -25.14
CA ASN A 20 -22.47 24.48 -24.47
C ASN A 20 -21.70 23.14 -24.46
N LEU A 21 -22.39 22.00 -24.36
CA LEU A 21 -21.79 20.68 -24.42
C LEU A 21 -21.36 20.30 -25.84
N LEU A 22 -22.08 20.74 -26.88
CA LEU A 22 -21.71 20.53 -28.28
C LEU A 22 -20.36 21.16 -28.64
N ASN A 23 -20.05 22.33 -28.07
CA ASN A 23 -18.75 22.98 -28.24
C ASN A 23 -17.61 22.24 -27.51
N GLN A 24 -17.87 21.67 -26.33
CA GLN A 24 -16.88 20.84 -25.62
C GLN A 24 -16.67 19.47 -26.30
N LYS A 25 -17.75 18.87 -26.82
CA LYS A 25 -17.74 17.64 -27.63
C LYS A 25 -16.91 17.77 -28.90
N LYS A 26 -16.99 18.92 -29.59
CA LYS A 26 -16.13 19.24 -30.75
C LYS A 26 -14.65 19.44 -30.37
N LYS A 27 -14.36 19.88 -29.15
CA LYS A 27 -12.99 20.18 -28.71
C LYS A 27 -12.20 18.93 -28.31
N TRP A 28 -12.85 17.92 -27.71
CA TRP A 28 -12.14 16.80 -27.05
C TRP A 28 -12.40 15.40 -27.63
N GLY A 29 -13.42 15.21 -28.46
CA GLY A 29 -13.90 13.86 -28.82
C GLY A 29 -14.75 13.23 -27.70
N MET A 30 -15.67 12.33 -28.05
CA MET A 30 -16.72 11.83 -27.12
C MET A 30 -16.16 11.02 -25.94
N ASP A 31 -15.14 10.20 -26.18
CA ASP A 31 -14.57 9.31 -25.16
C ASP A 31 -13.82 10.10 -24.07
N ASN A 32 -13.02 11.09 -24.47
CA ASN A 32 -12.33 12.00 -23.54
C ASN A 32 -13.33 12.80 -22.69
N PHE A 33 -14.48 13.17 -23.25
CA PHE A 33 -15.51 13.92 -22.52
C PHE A 33 -16.13 13.10 -21.37
N VAL A 34 -16.48 11.83 -21.61
CA VAL A 34 -17.07 10.96 -20.57
C VAL A 34 -16.06 10.68 -19.45
N SER A 35 -14.80 10.41 -19.80
CA SER A 35 -13.73 10.20 -18.82
C SER A 35 -13.50 11.43 -17.94
N GLU A 36 -13.50 12.64 -18.52
CA GLU A 36 -13.38 13.88 -17.76
C GLU A 36 -14.57 14.10 -16.80
N TYR A 37 -15.78 13.74 -17.21
CA TYR A 37 -16.96 13.84 -16.34
C TYR A 37 -16.91 12.80 -15.22
N TYR A 38 -16.47 11.58 -15.51
CA TYR A 38 -16.28 10.54 -14.50
C TYR A 38 -15.23 10.97 -13.46
N LYS A 39 -14.11 11.52 -13.92
CA LYS A 39 -13.05 12.10 -13.10
C LYS A 39 -13.56 13.27 -12.26
N LYS A 40 -14.34 14.19 -12.82
CA LYS A 40 -14.78 15.39 -12.11
C LYS A 40 -15.94 15.16 -11.15
N TYR A 41 -16.93 14.35 -11.54
CA TYR A 41 -18.24 14.30 -10.87
C TYR A 41 -18.56 12.95 -10.23
N SER A 42 -17.79 11.88 -10.49
CA SER A 42 -18.10 10.54 -9.97
C SER A 42 -17.00 9.97 -9.07
N LYS A 43 -15.82 9.67 -9.62
CA LYS A 43 -14.72 9.02 -8.90
C LYS A 43 -13.35 9.58 -9.34
N PRO A 44 -12.95 10.78 -8.87
CA PRO A 44 -11.72 11.44 -9.33
C PRO A 44 -10.46 10.57 -9.22
N LEU A 45 -10.17 10.09 -8.01
CA LEU A 45 -8.96 9.29 -7.76
C LEU A 45 -8.99 7.93 -8.47
N LEU A 46 -10.16 7.30 -8.58
CA LEU A 46 -10.27 6.03 -9.31
C LEU A 46 -10.08 6.24 -10.81
N SER A 47 -10.59 7.34 -11.36
CA SER A 47 -10.44 7.67 -12.78
C SER A 47 -8.97 7.86 -13.14
N GLU A 48 -8.21 8.60 -12.32
CA GLU A 48 -6.77 8.77 -12.49
C GLU A 48 -6.03 7.44 -12.45
N LEU A 49 -6.44 6.54 -11.56
CA LEU A 49 -5.84 5.22 -11.45
C LEU A 49 -6.17 4.32 -12.67
N LEU A 50 -7.41 4.37 -13.16
CA LEU A 50 -7.80 3.61 -14.34
C LEU A 50 -7.07 4.11 -15.59
N GLU A 51 -6.91 5.43 -15.73
CA GLU A 51 -6.16 6.08 -16.81
C GLU A 51 -4.67 5.67 -16.78
N LEU A 52 -4.07 5.69 -15.58
CA LEU A 52 -2.70 5.23 -15.34
C LEU A 52 -2.49 3.80 -15.86
N LEU A 53 -3.41 2.90 -15.54
CA LEU A 53 -3.34 1.47 -15.88
C LEU A 53 -3.94 1.16 -17.27
N LYS A 54 -4.34 2.18 -18.04
CA LYS A 54 -5.05 2.05 -19.33
C LYS A 54 -6.26 1.10 -19.25
N LEU A 55 -6.94 1.09 -18.10
CA LEU A 55 -8.16 0.34 -17.80
C LEU A 55 -9.43 1.19 -17.97
N ASP A 56 -9.27 2.45 -18.34
CA ASP A 56 -10.26 3.52 -18.52
C ASP A 56 -11.12 3.40 -19.79
N LYS A 57 -11.28 2.18 -20.33
CA LYS A 57 -12.07 1.97 -21.56
C LYS A 57 -13.55 2.26 -21.32
N VAL A 58 -14.14 3.09 -22.16
CA VAL A 58 -15.58 3.36 -22.18
C VAL A 58 -16.28 2.37 -23.11
N TYR A 59 -16.82 1.29 -22.54
CA TYR A 59 -17.57 0.30 -23.30
C TYR A 59 -18.98 0.79 -23.61
N TYR A 60 -19.39 0.69 -24.88
CA TYR A 60 -20.71 1.15 -25.34
C TYR A 60 -21.64 0.01 -25.77
N LYS A 61 -21.11 -1.20 -25.96
CA LYS A 61 -21.85 -2.41 -26.33
C LYS A 61 -21.21 -3.63 -25.66
N ALA A 62 -22.03 -4.62 -25.30
CA ALA A 62 -21.58 -5.94 -24.85
C ALA A 62 -22.56 -7.03 -25.29
N GLU A 63 -22.04 -8.20 -25.67
CA GLU A 63 -22.82 -9.36 -26.10
C GLU A 63 -22.02 -10.66 -25.87
N GLY A 64 -22.67 -11.68 -25.29
CA GLY A 64 -22.01 -12.94 -24.94
C GLY A 64 -20.82 -12.73 -24.00
N ASP A 65 -19.63 -13.18 -24.37
CA ASP A 65 -18.39 -12.97 -23.61
C ASP A 65 -17.63 -11.70 -24.01
N PHE A 66 -18.21 -10.81 -24.81
CA PHE A 66 -17.47 -9.71 -25.40
C PHE A 66 -18.03 -8.33 -25.07
N MET A 67 -17.13 -7.37 -24.90
CA MET A 67 -17.42 -5.95 -24.75
C MET A 67 -16.75 -5.15 -25.86
N HIS A 68 -17.33 -4.01 -26.21
CA HIS A 68 -16.89 -3.17 -27.32
C HIS A 68 -16.66 -1.74 -26.86
N TYR A 69 -15.52 -1.17 -27.22
CA TYR A 69 -15.22 0.25 -27.03
C TYR A 69 -14.69 0.84 -28.33
N LYS A 70 -14.70 2.18 -28.43
CA LYS A 70 -14.09 2.90 -29.55
C LYS A 70 -12.85 3.63 -29.05
N ASN A 71 -11.83 3.69 -29.90
CA ASN A 71 -10.67 4.56 -29.72
C ASN A 71 -10.40 5.27 -31.05
N ASN A 72 -10.46 6.60 -31.05
CA ASN A 72 -10.33 7.42 -32.27
C ASN A 72 -11.23 6.93 -33.44
N GLY A 73 -12.47 6.51 -33.11
CA GLY A 73 -13.45 6.01 -34.07
C GLY A 73 -13.26 4.55 -34.49
N LYS A 74 -12.13 3.90 -34.17
CA LYS A 74 -11.91 2.47 -34.43
C LYS A 74 -12.54 1.63 -33.32
N GLU A 75 -13.36 0.66 -33.69
CA GLU A 75 -13.99 -0.27 -32.76
C GLU A 75 -13.03 -1.41 -32.38
N SER A 76 -12.96 -1.71 -31.09
CA SER A 76 -12.21 -2.84 -30.53
C SER A 76 -13.15 -3.77 -29.78
N LYS A 77 -12.98 -5.08 -30.00
CA LYS A 77 -13.72 -6.16 -29.34
C LYS A 77 -12.85 -6.82 -28.27
N ILE A 78 -13.34 -6.88 -27.05
CA ILE A 78 -12.63 -7.34 -25.85
C ILE A 78 -13.32 -8.57 -25.28
N LEU A 79 -12.57 -9.64 -25.03
CA LEU A 79 -13.05 -10.82 -24.29
C LEU A 79 -13.15 -10.46 -22.80
N ASP A 80 -14.33 -10.58 -22.20
CA ASP A 80 -14.58 -10.29 -20.79
C ASP A 80 -14.58 -11.57 -19.94
N LEU A 81 -13.53 -11.70 -19.13
CA LEU A 81 -13.37 -12.76 -18.14
C LEU A 81 -13.57 -12.25 -16.70
N VAL A 82 -13.95 -10.98 -16.52
CA VAL A 82 -14.40 -10.46 -15.21
C VAL A 82 -15.80 -10.98 -14.90
N GLY A 83 -16.65 -11.09 -15.93
CA GLY A 83 -17.98 -11.69 -15.84
C GLY A 83 -18.87 -11.02 -14.79
N GLY A 84 -18.77 -9.70 -14.65
CA GLY A 84 -19.49 -8.94 -13.63
C GLY A 84 -19.20 -9.43 -12.20
N TYR A 85 -17.95 -9.84 -11.92
CA TYR A 85 -17.54 -10.46 -10.66
C TYR A 85 -18.36 -11.71 -10.29
N GLY A 86 -18.76 -12.49 -11.29
CA GLY A 86 -19.57 -13.70 -11.14
C GLY A 86 -21.08 -13.50 -11.37
N SER A 87 -21.50 -12.37 -11.94
CA SER A 87 -22.92 -12.07 -12.25
C SER A 87 -23.32 -12.47 -13.66
N LEU A 88 -22.37 -12.65 -14.56
CA LEU A 88 -22.61 -12.89 -15.99
C LEU A 88 -22.34 -14.35 -16.37
N LEU A 89 -22.87 -15.31 -15.59
CA LEU A 89 -22.79 -16.72 -15.98
C LEU A 89 -23.43 -16.99 -17.34
N LEU A 90 -24.48 -16.25 -17.70
CA LEU A 90 -25.17 -16.38 -18.98
C LEU A 90 -24.64 -15.41 -20.06
N GLY A 91 -23.55 -14.70 -19.78
CA GLY A 91 -22.97 -13.70 -20.68
C GLY A 91 -23.69 -12.36 -20.64
N HIS A 92 -23.15 -11.38 -21.36
CA HIS A 92 -23.76 -10.07 -21.55
C HIS A 92 -24.96 -10.17 -22.48
N ASN A 93 -26.09 -9.56 -22.08
CA ASN A 93 -27.30 -9.42 -22.90
C ASN A 93 -27.73 -10.72 -23.60
N ASN A 94 -27.82 -11.81 -22.83
CA ASN A 94 -28.31 -13.09 -23.34
C ASN A 94 -29.66 -12.90 -24.07
N GLU A 95 -29.72 -13.28 -25.34
CA GLU A 95 -30.86 -12.98 -26.23
C GLU A 95 -32.17 -13.52 -25.67
N GLU A 96 -32.16 -14.77 -25.19
CA GLU A 96 -33.35 -15.42 -24.62
C GLU A 96 -33.87 -14.68 -23.38
N LEU A 97 -32.98 -14.21 -22.50
CA LEU A 97 -33.36 -13.41 -21.34
C LEU A 97 -33.84 -12.01 -21.69
N ILE A 98 -33.22 -11.35 -22.66
CA ILE A 98 -33.63 -10.01 -23.12
C ILE A 98 -35.01 -10.08 -23.76
N ASP A 99 -35.24 -11.05 -24.64
CA ASP A 99 -36.54 -11.26 -25.28
C ASP A 99 -37.62 -11.55 -24.23
N TYR A 100 -37.31 -12.37 -23.22
CA TYR A 100 -38.22 -12.64 -22.12
C TYR A 100 -38.53 -11.39 -21.31
N LEU A 101 -37.53 -10.59 -20.92
CA LEU A 101 -37.72 -9.33 -20.22
C LEU A 101 -38.60 -8.35 -21.01
N ILE A 102 -38.37 -8.22 -22.32
CA ILE A 102 -39.19 -7.39 -23.21
C ILE A 102 -40.64 -7.89 -23.23
N GLN A 103 -40.86 -9.21 -23.28
CA GLN A 103 -42.20 -9.80 -23.22
C GLN A 103 -42.91 -9.48 -21.90
N LEU A 104 -42.22 -9.60 -20.76
CA LEU A 104 -42.79 -9.25 -19.45
C LEU A 104 -43.26 -7.78 -19.42
N HIS A 105 -42.46 -6.85 -19.94
CA HIS A 105 -42.84 -5.45 -20.04
C HIS A 105 -44.00 -5.20 -21.02
N LYS A 106 -43.99 -5.86 -22.20
CA LYS A 106 -45.12 -5.79 -23.16
C LYS A 106 -46.42 -6.29 -22.55
N ASN A 107 -46.34 -7.31 -21.71
CA ASN A 107 -47.47 -7.87 -20.97
C ASN A 107 -47.85 -7.05 -19.72
N LYS A 108 -47.16 -5.93 -19.46
CA LYS A 108 -47.43 -5.02 -18.35
C LYS A 108 -47.40 -5.70 -16.98
N ILE A 109 -46.50 -6.67 -16.80
CA ILE A 109 -46.28 -7.31 -15.51
C ILE A 109 -45.90 -6.24 -14.47
N PRO A 110 -46.53 -6.23 -13.28
CA PRO A 110 -46.31 -5.19 -12.30
C PRO A 110 -44.92 -5.30 -11.66
N VAL A 111 -44.16 -4.19 -11.68
CA VAL A 111 -42.88 -4.08 -10.94
C VAL A 111 -43.14 -3.73 -9.47
N HIS A 112 -44.10 -2.84 -9.22
CA HIS A 112 -44.44 -2.38 -7.88
C HIS A 112 -45.84 -2.85 -7.49
N ALA A 113 -45.89 -3.84 -6.61
CA ALA A 113 -47.12 -4.43 -6.09
C ALA A 113 -46.97 -4.78 -4.59
N GLN A 114 -46.34 -3.89 -3.82
CA GLN A 114 -46.16 -4.10 -2.37
C GLN A 114 -47.53 -4.18 -1.67
N ALA A 115 -47.58 -4.87 -0.51
CA ALA A 115 -48.82 -5.18 0.21
C ALA A 115 -49.83 -6.03 -0.60
N SER A 116 -49.33 -6.89 -1.48
CA SER A 116 -50.12 -7.88 -2.24
C SER A 116 -49.38 -9.22 -2.33
N ILE A 117 -50.07 -10.25 -2.82
CA ILE A 117 -49.45 -11.55 -3.12
C ILE A 117 -48.74 -11.43 -4.47
N ARG A 118 -47.42 -11.68 -4.48
CA ARG A 118 -46.55 -11.52 -5.65
C ARG A 118 -46.26 -12.88 -6.28
N SER A 119 -46.63 -13.02 -7.55
CA SER A 119 -46.66 -14.32 -8.23
C SER A 119 -45.27 -14.85 -8.54
N GLY A 120 -44.38 -13.98 -9.02
CA GLY A 120 -43.01 -14.34 -9.38
C GLY A 120 -42.19 -14.72 -8.15
N SER A 121 -42.33 -13.99 -7.03
CA SER A 121 -41.63 -14.33 -5.78
C SER A 121 -42.11 -15.66 -5.20
N ALA A 122 -43.41 -15.98 -5.28
CA ALA A 122 -43.95 -17.26 -4.83
C ALA A 122 -43.38 -18.43 -5.66
N ILE A 123 -43.40 -18.33 -6.98
CA ILE A 123 -42.91 -19.37 -7.89
C ILE A 123 -41.39 -19.56 -7.74
N LEU A 124 -40.63 -18.46 -7.68
CA LEU A 124 -39.19 -18.53 -7.50
C LEU A 124 -38.81 -19.14 -6.15
N SER A 125 -39.50 -18.75 -5.06
CA SER A 125 -39.29 -19.35 -3.74
C SER A 125 -39.51 -20.86 -3.75
N LYS A 126 -40.58 -21.32 -4.41
CA LYS A 126 -40.85 -22.76 -4.57
C LYS A 126 -39.74 -23.45 -5.35
N LYS A 127 -39.32 -22.89 -6.50
CA LYS A 127 -38.23 -23.46 -7.31
C LYS A 127 -36.92 -23.57 -6.52
N LEU A 128 -36.56 -22.52 -5.77
CA LEU A 128 -35.36 -22.52 -4.92
C LEU A 128 -35.46 -23.58 -3.82
N SER A 129 -36.60 -23.68 -3.13
CA SER A 129 -36.83 -24.71 -2.12
C SER A 129 -36.76 -26.12 -2.72
N ASP A 130 -37.30 -26.35 -3.92
CA ASP A 130 -37.29 -27.66 -4.57
C ASP A 130 -35.88 -28.12 -4.94
N ILE A 131 -35.08 -27.22 -5.52
CA ILE A 131 -33.67 -27.51 -5.88
C ILE A 131 -32.88 -27.92 -4.62
N ILE A 132 -33.11 -27.25 -3.49
CA ILE A 132 -32.43 -27.57 -2.23
C ILE A 132 -33.03 -28.84 -1.61
N TYR A 133 -34.34 -29.06 -1.70
CA TYR A 133 -35.04 -30.23 -1.19
C TYR A 133 -34.55 -31.52 -1.86
N GLU A 134 -34.33 -31.51 -3.18
CA GLU A 134 -33.80 -32.66 -3.93
C GLU A 134 -32.47 -33.18 -3.38
N LYS A 135 -31.66 -32.31 -2.75
CA LYS A 135 -30.37 -32.68 -2.16
C LYS A 135 -30.43 -32.90 -0.65
N SER A 136 -31.18 -32.06 0.06
CA SER A 136 -31.16 -31.97 1.53
C SER A 136 -32.32 -32.69 2.22
N GLY A 137 -33.42 -32.95 1.52
CA GLY A 137 -34.69 -33.42 2.09
C GLY A 137 -35.43 -32.36 2.92
N LYS A 138 -34.99 -31.10 2.92
CA LYS A 138 -35.55 -30.00 3.71
C LYS A 138 -36.21 -28.95 2.84
N THR A 139 -37.27 -28.34 3.37
CA THR A 139 -37.97 -27.21 2.73
C THR A 139 -37.46 -25.88 3.25
N TYR A 140 -37.52 -24.84 2.43
CA TYR A 140 -36.97 -23.53 2.74
C TYR A 140 -37.95 -22.40 2.43
N VAL A 141 -37.92 -21.36 3.24
CA VAL A 141 -38.63 -20.09 3.04
C VAL A 141 -37.65 -19.06 2.51
N THR A 142 -38.09 -18.21 1.57
CA THR A 142 -37.23 -17.22 0.93
C THR A 142 -37.72 -15.80 1.18
N THR A 143 -36.79 -14.90 1.50
CA THR A 143 -36.98 -13.44 1.50
C THR A 143 -36.06 -12.85 0.44
N PHE A 144 -36.61 -12.12 -0.54
CA PHE A 144 -35.78 -11.51 -1.58
C PHE A 144 -35.31 -10.10 -1.19
N ALA A 145 -34.20 -9.70 -1.79
CA ALA A 145 -33.60 -8.38 -1.66
C ALA A 145 -32.94 -7.97 -2.99
N ASN A 146 -32.34 -6.78 -3.06
CA ASN A 146 -31.85 -6.20 -4.32
C ASN A 146 -30.36 -6.48 -4.58
N SER A 147 -29.61 -6.85 -3.54
CA SER A 147 -28.18 -7.12 -3.65
C SER A 147 -27.73 -8.16 -2.64
N GLY A 148 -26.61 -8.84 -2.95
CA GLY A 148 -26.04 -9.82 -2.03
C GLY A 148 -25.78 -9.28 -0.62
N ALA A 149 -25.34 -8.02 -0.49
CA ALA A 149 -25.14 -7.39 0.81
C ALA A 149 -26.47 -7.29 1.59
N GLU A 150 -27.58 -6.93 0.95
CA GLU A 150 -28.89 -6.89 1.60
C GLU A 150 -29.39 -8.29 2.01
N ALA A 151 -29.15 -9.32 1.19
CA ALA A 151 -29.46 -10.72 1.56
C ALA A 151 -28.66 -11.17 2.79
N VAL A 152 -27.37 -10.81 2.87
CA VAL A 152 -26.53 -11.00 4.05
C VAL A 152 -27.12 -10.26 5.26
N GLU A 153 -27.52 -8.99 5.11
CA GLU A 153 -28.15 -8.26 6.20
C GLU A 153 -29.44 -8.92 6.69
N ALA A 154 -30.26 -9.43 5.78
CA ALA A 154 -31.47 -10.17 6.11
C ALA A 154 -31.14 -11.43 6.93
N ALA A 155 -30.12 -12.19 6.52
CA ALA A 155 -29.66 -13.37 7.23
C ALA A 155 -29.16 -13.06 8.65
N ILE A 156 -28.37 -11.98 8.83
CA ILE A 156 -27.88 -11.54 10.15
C ILE A 156 -29.04 -11.00 11.02
N LYS A 157 -29.97 -10.23 10.45
CA LYS A 157 -31.16 -9.77 11.18
C LYS A 157 -32.01 -10.95 11.66
N HIS A 158 -32.18 -11.97 10.82
CA HIS A 158 -32.90 -13.19 11.17
C HIS A 158 -32.15 -14.02 12.22
N SER A 159 -30.83 -14.12 12.16
CA SER A 159 -30.02 -14.80 13.19
C SER A 159 -30.12 -14.11 14.56
N TYR A 160 -30.14 -12.77 14.58
CA TYR A 160 -30.38 -11.98 15.80
C TYR A 160 -31.80 -12.14 16.32
N LEU A 161 -32.80 -12.19 15.43
CA LEU A 161 -34.18 -12.46 15.81
C LEU A 161 -34.29 -13.84 16.46
N SER A 162 -33.66 -14.87 15.89
CA SER A 162 -33.60 -16.22 16.45
C SER A 162 -33.08 -16.22 17.89
N TYR A 163 -31.94 -15.57 18.14
CA TYR A 163 -31.38 -15.44 19.48
C TYR A 163 -32.31 -14.66 20.43
N ARG A 164 -32.86 -13.53 20.00
CA ARG A 164 -33.80 -12.73 20.81
C ARG A 164 -35.05 -13.52 21.17
N THR A 165 -35.59 -14.31 20.26
CA THR A 165 -36.74 -15.17 20.53
C THR A 165 -36.40 -16.26 21.54
N LYS A 166 -35.21 -16.88 21.46
CA LYS A 166 -34.74 -17.84 22.48
C LYS A 166 -34.63 -17.20 23.87
N VAL A 167 -34.03 -16.00 23.96
CA VAL A 167 -33.92 -15.25 25.22
C VAL A 167 -35.30 -14.88 25.76
N LYS A 168 -36.20 -14.36 24.91
CA LYS A 168 -37.59 -14.04 25.29
C LYS A 168 -38.33 -15.28 25.82
N GLY A 169 -38.14 -16.44 25.18
CA GLY A 169 -38.68 -17.72 25.64
C GLY A 169 -38.18 -18.12 27.04
N CYS A 170 -36.92 -17.83 27.36
CA CYS A 170 -36.36 -18.04 28.69
C CYS A 170 -37.05 -17.13 29.74
N TYR A 171 -37.28 -15.85 29.43
CA TYR A 171 -38.01 -14.94 30.31
C TYR A 171 -39.47 -15.35 30.51
N ASN A 172 -40.17 -15.76 29.46
CA ASN A 172 -41.54 -16.28 29.58
C ASN A 172 -41.57 -17.55 30.47
N SER A 173 -40.59 -18.43 30.31
CA SER A 173 -40.45 -19.62 31.15
C SER A 173 -40.15 -19.26 32.60
N LEU A 174 -39.35 -18.21 32.84
CA LEU A 174 -39.04 -17.68 34.15
C LEU A 174 -40.27 -17.11 34.86
N GLU A 175 -41.10 -16.34 34.15
CA GLU A 175 -42.36 -15.84 34.69
C GLU A 175 -43.30 -16.98 35.09
N ASN A 176 -43.49 -17.96 34.20
CA ASN A 176 -44.31 -19.15 34.48
C ASN A 176 -43.77 -19.96 35.68
N ALA A 177 -42.44 -20.11 35.78
CA ALA A 177 -41.83 -20.79 36.91
C ALA A 177 -42.12 -20.06 38.24
N PHE A 178 -42.03 -18.73 38.27
CA PHE A 178 -42.39 -17.96 39.46
C PHE A 178 -43.87 -18.08 39.82
N LEU A 179 -44.77 -18.03 38.83
CA LEU A 179 -46.20 -18.25 39.06
C LEU A 179 -46.47 -19.64 39.66
N ASN A 180 -45.79 -20.67 39.17
CA ASN A 180 -45.91 -22.03 39.72
C ASN A 180 -45.40 -22.12 41.16
N ILE A 181 -44.28 -21.44 41.48
CA ILE A 181 -43.74 -21.40 42.83
C ILE A 181 -44.69 -20.66 43.78
N GLU A 182 -45.20 -19.50 43.36
CA GLU A 182 -46.14 -18.70 44.14
C GLU A 182 -47.42 -19.48 44.44
N ASN A 183 -48.01 -20.11 43.42
CA ASN A 183 -49.18 -20.96 43.57
C ASN A 183 -48.93 -22.14 44.53
N TYR A 184 -47.74 -22.74 44.49
CA TYR A 184 -47.37 -23.82 45.41
C TYR A 184 -47.25 -23.34 46.86
N ILE A 185 -46.60 -22.20 47.09
CA ILE A 185 -46.46 -21.58 48.42
C ILE A 185 -47.83 -21.29 49.03
N VAL A 186 -48.72 -20.67 48.25
CA VAL A 186 -50.09 -20.32 48.67
C VAL A 186 -50.93 -21.58 48.93
N LYS A 187 -50.89 -22.57 48.03
CA LYS A 187 -51.71 -23.79 48.14
C LYS A 187 -51.39 -24.64 49.38
N TYR A 188 -50.15 -24.63 49.85
CA TYR A 188 -49.70 -25.48 50.96
C TYR A 188 -49.31 -24.68 52.22
N GLU A 189 -49.64 -23.38 52.28
CA GLU A 189 -49.36 -22.48 53.41
C GLU A 189 -47.91 -22.56 53.93
N LYS A 190 -46.94 -22.56 53.01
CA LYS A 190 -45.52 -22.71 53.38
C LYS A 190 -44.84 -21.36 53.60
N ASP A 191 -43.99 -21.28 54.62
CA ASP A 191 -43.03 -20.17 54.73
C ASP A 191 -41.98 -20.27 53.60
N PHE A 192 -41.68 -19.13 52.97
CA PHE A 192 -40.66 -19.07 51.93
C PHE A 192 -39.27 -18.89 52.58
N ASN A 193 -38.44 -19.92 52.51
CA ASN A 193 -37.02 -19.85 52.88
C ASN A 193 -36.18 -20.60 51.84
N PHE A 194 -35.32 -19.88 51.13
CA PHE A 194 -34.46 -20.47 50.09
C PHE A 194 -33.07 -19.85 50.10
N THR A 195 -32.03 -20.68 50.01
CA THR A 195 -30.63 -20.24 49.94
C THR A 195 -30.12 -20.37 48.52
N PHE A 196 -29.60 -19.27 47.97
CA PHE A 196 -29.00 -19.24 46.64
C PHE A 196 -27.83 -18.25 46.58
N ASN A 197 -26.69 -18.68 46.01
CA ASN A 197 -25.44 -17.92 45.97
C ASN A 197 -25.08 -17.30 47.33
N ASP A 198 -25.04 -18.14 48.38
CA ASP A 198 -24.73 -17.77 49.76
C ASP A 198 -25.64 -16.69 50.39
N LYS A 199 -26.75 -16.35 49.73
CA LYS A 199 -27.80 -15.45 50.24
C LYS A 199 -29.02 -16.26 50.68
N ILE A 200 -29.56 -15.93 51.85
CA ILE A 200 -30.81 -16.50 52.37
C ILE A 200 -31.95 -15.55 51.99
N TYR A 201 -32.97 -16.09 51.33
CA TYR A 201 -34.18 -15.39 50.93
C TYR A 201 -35.35 -15.84 51.78
N THR A 202 -35.88 -14.92 52.60
CA THR A 202 -37.13 -15.11 53.37
C THR A 202 -38.34 -14.42 52.74
N ASN A 203 -38.15 -13.68 51.65
CA ASN A 203 -39.19 -12.96 50.91
C ASN A 203 -39.16 -13.38 49.44
N PHE A 204 -40.26 -13.96 48.96
CA PHE A 204 -40.37 -14.48 47.59
C PHE A 204 -40.28 -13.38 46.52
N GLN A 205 -40.87 -12.21 46.75
CA GLN A 205 -40.82 -11.09 45.79
C GLN A 205 -39.38 -10.54 45.64
N LYS A 206 -38.62 -10.49 46.74
CA LYS A 206 -37.20 -10.14 46.71
C LYS A 206 -36.39 -11.18 45.92
N PHE A 207 -36.63 -12.48 46.15
CA PHE A 207 -36.01 -13.56 45.38
C PHE A 207 -36.31 -13.44 43.87
N LYS A 208 -37.58 -13.25 43.51
CA LYS A 208 -38.02 -13.02 42.13
C LYS A 208 -37.24 -11.87 41.48
N ARG A 209 -37.22 -10.70 42.11
CA ARG A 209 -36.52 -9.50 41.60
C ARG A 209 -35.03 -9.76 41.38
N ASP A 210 -34.35 -10.34 42.38
CA ASP A 210 -32.91 -10.58 42.30
C ASP A 210 -32.55 -11.59 41.18
N ILE A 211 -33.38 -12.61 40.94
CA ILE A 211 -33.17 -13.55 39.82
C ILE A 211 -33.38 -12.87 38.45
N PHE A 212 -34.40 -12.01 38.31
CA PHE A 212 -34.55 -11.19 37.10
C PHE A 212 -33.33 -10.31 36.85
N GLU A 213 -32.83 -9.65 37.89
CA GLU A 213 -31.64 -8.79 37.82
C GLU A 213 -30.39 -9.59 37.42
N ILE A 214 -30.16 -10.76 38.02
CA ILE A 214 -29.04 -11.65 37.67
C ILE A 214 -29.11 -12.03 36.18
N ASN A 215 -30.26 -12.48 35.69
CA ASN A 215 -30.43 -12.87 34.29
C ASN A 215 -30.26 -11.68 33.34
N ASN A 216 -30.83 -10.51 33.67
CA ASN A 216 -30.68 -9.28 32.89
C ASN A 216 -29.20 -8.85 32.80
N ASN A 217 -28.46 -8.95 33.90
CA ASN A 217 -27.03 -8.62 33.94
C ASN A 217 -26.23 -9.59 33.08
N VAL A 218 -26.46 -10.90 33.19
CA VAL A 218 -25.73 -11.89 32.38
C VAL A 218 -26.03 -11.73 30.88
N VAL A 219 -27.29 -11.49 30.49
CA VAL A 219 -27.66 -11.27 29.09
C VAL A 219 -27.06 -9.96 28.55
N SER A 220 -27.06 -8.88 29.34
CA SER A 220 -26.53 -7.58 28.88
C SER A 220 -25.00 -7.55 28.76
N LEU A 221 -24.29 -8.25 29.65
CA LEU A 221 -22.83 -8.41 29.58
C LEU A 221 -22.39 -9.23 28.35
N ASN A 222 -23.22 -10.17 27.91
CA ASN A 222 -22.94 -11.03 26.76
C ASN A 222 -23.52 -10.44 25.46
N LYS A 223 -22.88 -9.37 24.96
CA LYS A 223 -23.23 -8.74 23.67
C LYS A 223 -23.22 -9.78 22.53
N ILE A 224 -24.19 -9.65 21.62
CA ILE A 224 -24.34 -10.56 20.46
C ILE A 224 -23.14 -10.49 19.52
N LYS A 225 -22.76 -11.66 18.98
CA LYS A 225 -21.62 -11.84 18.08
C LYS A 225 -21.99 -12.68 16.85
N ILE A 226 -21.17 -12.54 15.81
CA ILE A 226 -21.18 -13.39 14.60
C ILE A 226 -19.79 -13.96 14.41
N LEU A 227 -19.71 -15.25 14.06
CA LEU A 227 -18.47 -15.86 13.58
C LEU A 227 -18.41 -15.72 12.06
N ALA A 228 -17.34 -15.16 11.53
CA ALA A 228 -17.10 -15.05 10.09
C ALA A 228 -15.70 -15.56 9.73
N SER A 229 -15.52 -16.16 8.56
CA SER A 229 -14.21 -16.67 8.13
C SER A 229 -13.22 -15.53 7.87
N GLN A 230 -11.95 -15.71 8.23
CA GLN A 230 -10.85 -14.86 7.75
C GLN A 230 -10.82 -14.89 6.21
N LYS A 231 -10.42 -13.77 5.60
CA LYS A 231 -10.43 -13.51 4.15
C LYS A 231 -11.81 -13.48 3.47
N SER A 232 -12.92 -13.61 4.20
CA SER A 232 -14.27 -13.52 3.62
C SER A 232 -14.65 -12.10 3.16
N PHE A 233 -15.62 -12.06 2.24
CA PHE A 233 -16.28 -10.84 1.78
C PHE A 233 -17.79 -11.07 1.65
N HIS A 234 -18.56 -10.36 2.46
CA HIS A 234 -20.02 -10.52 2.53
C HIS A 234 -20.78 -9.25 2.13
N GLY A 235 -20.07 -8.16 1.78
CA GLY A 235 -20.67 -6.94 1.28
C GLY A 235 -20.07 -5.67 1.89
N LYS A 236 -20.60 -4.51 1.50
CA LYS A 236 -20.11 -3.19 1.94
C LYS A 236 -21.19 -2.26 2.50
N THR A 237 -22.42 -2.74 2.68
CA THR A 237 -23.39 -2.06 3.57
C THR A 237 -22.97 -2.24 5.02
N VAL A 238 -23.37 -1.37 5.95
CA VAL A 238 -22.77 -1.31 7.31
C VAL A 238 -22.76 -2.67 8.02
N THR A 239 -23.86 -3.43 7.98
CA THR A 239 -23.93 -4.75 8.62
C THR A 239 -23.18 -5.82 7.84
N ALA A 240 -23.22 -5.83 6.51
CA ALA A 240 -22.44 -6.78 5.71
C ALA A 240 -20.93 -6.49 5.77
N LEU A 241 -20.57 -5.22 5.94
CA LEU A 241 -19.20 -4.74 6.09
C LEU A 241 -18.61 -5.16 7.44
N SER A 242 -19.41 -5.19 8.52
CA SER A 242 -18.95 -5.64 9.84
C SER A 242 -18.52 -7.09 9.90
N ILE A 243 -19.00 -7.91 8.97
CA ILE A 243 -18.60 -9.31 8.81
C ILE A 243 -17.67 -9.53 7.61
N THR A 244 -17.27 -8.48 6.87
CA THR A 244 -16.26 -8.57 5.82
C THR A 244 -14.86 -8.46 6.43
N SER A 245 -13.99 -9.43 6.16
CA SER A 245 -12.72 -9.59 6.90
C SER A 245 -11.71 -8.47 6.65
N ASN A 246 -11.63 -7.95 5.42
CA ASN A 246 -10.56 -7.05 4.99
C ASN A 246 -10.59 -5.71 5.77
N PRO A 247 -9.58 -5.43 6.62
CA PRO A 247 -9.56 -4.25 7.47
C PRO A 247 -9.53 -2.93 6.69
N ILE A 248 -8.93 -2.91 5.48
CA ILE A 248 -8.87 -1.71 4.64
C ILE A 248 -10.27 -1.22 4.27
N PHE A 249 -11.21 -2.15 4.03
CA PHE A 249 -12.59 -1.79 3.74
C PHE A 249 -13.40 -1.53 5.00
N ARG A 250 -13.08 -2.20 6.10
CA ARG A 250 -13.93 -2.27 7.29
C ARG A 250 -13.60 -1.20 8.35
N GLU A 251 -12.33 -1.04 8.71
CA GLU A 251 -11.90 -0.18 9.82
C GLU A 251 -12.26 1.30 9.66
N PRO A 252 -12.25 1.91 8.46
CA PRO A 252 -12.60 3.33 8.32
C PRO A 252 -14.07 3.67 8.65
N PHE A 253 -14.97 2.69 8.72
CA PHE A 253 -16.42 2.93 8.81
C PHE A 253 -17.09 2.34 10.05
N LEU A 254 -16.38 1.55 10.87
CA LEU A 254 -16.95 0.91 12.06
C LEU A 254 -16.47 1.56 13.35
N SER A 255 -17.37 1.71 14.31
CA SER A 255 -17.04 2.02 15.70
C SER A 255 -16.86 0.74 16.52
N GLU A 256 -16.09 0.81 17.61
CA GLU A 256 -15.83 -0.35 18.50
C GLU A 256 -17.11 -0.97 19.09
N ASP A 257 -18.21 -0.21 19.12
CA ASP A 257 -19.49 -0.63 19.73
C ASP A 257 -20.52 -1.22 18.73
N GLN A 258 -20.31 -1.11 17.42
CA GLN A 258 -21.28 -1.58 16.40
C GLN A 258 -20.89 -2.96 15.88
N TYR A 259 -21.52 -4.00 16.44
CA TYR A 259 -21.44 -5.42 16.04
C TYR A 259 -20.07 -6.09 16.28
N GLN A 260 -20.04 -7.08 17.17
CA GLN A 260 -18.83 -7.83 17.46
C GLN A 260 -18.72 -9.06 16.55
N THR A 261 -17.98 -8.92 15.46
CA THR A 261 -17.60 -10.06 14.62
C THR A 261 -16.31 -10.67 15.15
N ILE A 262 -16.30 -12.00 15.30
CA ILE A 262 -15.07 -12.76 15.54
C ILE A 262 -14.68 -13.39 14.20
N PHE A 263 -13.52 -13.02 13.70
CA PHE A 263 -12.96 -13.61 12.49
C PHE A 263 -12.12 -14.84 12.84
N PHE A 264 -12.49 -16.00 12.31
CA PHE A 264 -11.80 -17.27 12.58
C PHE A 264 -10.94 -17.72 11.40
N ASN A 265 -9.83 -18.37 11.67
CA ASN A 265 -9.13 -19.17 10.66
C ASN A 265 -9.78 -20.54 10.50
N TRP A 266 -9.43 -21.29 9.46
CA TRP A 266 -9.93 -22.66 9.25
C TRP A 266 -9.31 -23.68 10.22
N ASN A 267 -9.43 -23.40 11.51
CA ASN A 267 -8.92 -24.18 12.62
C ASN A 267 -10.08 -24.61 13.51
N GLU A 268 -10.25 -25.92 13.66
CA GLU A 268 -11.38 -26.51 14.38
C GLU A 268 -11.37 -26.14 15.88
N GLN A 269 -10.20 -26.23 16.53
CA GLN A 269 -10.05 -25.93 17.95
C GLN A 269 -10.33 -24.45 18.27
N GLU A 270 -9.91 -23.54 17.38
CA GLU A 270 -10.17 -22.11 17.50
C GLU A 270 -11.68 -21.82 17.54
N ILE A 271 -12.46 -22.47 16.67
CA ILE A 271 -13.91 -22.29 16.60
C ILE A 271 -14.60 -22.88 17.83
N GLU A 272 -14.22 -24.09 18.25
CA GLU A 272 -14.77 -24.68 19.47
C GLU A 272 -14.50 -23.77 20.68
N ASN A 273 -13.29 -23.24 20.79
CA ASN A 273 -12.92 -22.32 21.86
C ASN A 273 -13.77 -21.04 21.81
N TYR A 274 -13.96 -20.43 20.64
CA TYR A 274 -14.82 -19.26 20.51
C TYR A 274 -16.26 -19.56 20.88
N ILE A 275 -16.81 -20.69 20.43
CA ILE A 275 -18.16 -21.09 20.80
C ILE A 275 -18.26 -21.23 22.32
N HIS A 276 -17.39 -22.03 22.94
CA HIS A 276 -17.40 -22.28 24.38
C HIS A 276 -17.18 -21.03 25.25
N GLN A 277 -16.26 -20.15 24.87
CA GLN A 277 -15.98 -18.91 25.62
C GLN A 277 -17.14 -17.92 25.61
N ASN A 278 -18.09 -18.07 24.68
CA ASN A 278 -19.25 -17.20 24.53
C ASN A 278 -20.55 -17.88 25.02
N GLU A 279 -20.43 -19.05 25.65
CA GLU A 279 -21.54 -19.71 26.35
C GLU A 279 -21.76 -19.09 27.72
N TYR A 280 -23.02 -18.89 28.09
CA TYR A 280 -23.41 -18.40 29.40
C TYR A 280 -24.68 -19.11 29.89
N PHE A 281 -24.97 -18.99 31.17
CA PHE A 281 -26.11 -19.67 31.79
C PHE A 281 -27.18 -18.67 32.19
N PHE A 282 -28.40 -18.89 31.69
CA PHE A 282 -29.62 -18.29 32.20
C PHE A 282 -30.18 -19.15 33.33
N ILE A 283 -30.60 -18.52 34.41
CA ILE A 283 -31.02 -19.20 35.63
C ILE A 283 -32.55 -19.29 35.67
N LEU A 284 -33.07 -20.50 35.83
CA LEU A 284 -34.50 -20.80 35.88
C LEU A 284 -34.83 -21.54 37.20
N PRO A 285 -35.53 -20.93 38.15
CA PRO A 285 -36.03 -21.64 39.32
C PRO A 285 -37.13 -22.63 38.93
N ASP A 286 -37.28 -23.71 39.71
CA ASP A 286 -38.31 -24.72 39.50
C ASP A 286 -38.64 -25.43 40.82
N ILE A 287 -39.75 -26.16 40.90
CA ILE A 287 -40.12 -27.00 42.04
C ILE A 287 -39.99 -28.48 41.66
N ASN A 288 -39.19 -29.23 42.41
CA ASN A 288 -39.06 -30.66 42.19
C ASN A 288 -40.25 -31.46 42.76
N SER A 289 -40.29 -32.76 42.47
CA SER A 289 -41.36 -33.68 42.93
C SER A 289 -41.50 -33.78 44.46
N LYS A 290 -40.50 -33.33 45.23
CA LYS A 290 -40.52 -33.27 46.71
C LYS A 290 -40.95 -31.90 47.24
N GLY A 291 -41.37 -30.98 46.38
CA GLY A 291 -41.82 -29.65 46.77
C GLY A 291 -40.69 -28.71 47.19
N ARG A 292 -39.44 -28.98 46.77
CA ARG A 292 -38.28 -28.11 47.04
C ARG A 292 -37.96 -27.29 45.80
N ILE A 293 -37.66 -26.01 46.03
CA ILE A 293 -37.18 -25.11 44.98
C ILE A 293 -35.75 -25.53 44.58
N ILE A 294 -35.53 -25.65 43.28
CA ILE A 294 -34.23 -25.92 42.67
C ILE A 294 -33.93 -24.87 41.62
N ILE A 295 -32.66 -24.71 41.28
CA ILE A 295 -32.21 -23.82 40.21
C ILE A 295 -31.73 -24.66 39.03
N LYS A 296 -32.40 -24.53 37.89
CA LYS A 296 -31.96 -25.04 36.60
C LYS A 296 -31.11 -23.98 35.90
N LYS A 297 -30.10 -24.43 35.14
CA LYS A 297 -29.28 -23.59 34.28
C LYS A 297 -29.61 -23.90 32.83
N ILE A 298 -30.11 -22.91 32.10
CA ILE A 298 -30.32 -22.97 30.65
C ILE A 298 -29.06 -22.43 29.99
N LYS A 299 -28.41 -23.25 29.16
CA LYS A 299 -27.23 -22.86 28.42
C LYS A 299 -27.65 -22.00 27.22
N LEU A 300 -27.04 -20.83 27.07
CA LEU A 300 -27.22 -19.92 25.94
C LEU A 300 -25.85 -19.57 25.35
N ASN A 301 -25.82 -19.08 24.11
CA ASN A 301 -24.61 -18.61 23.45
C ASN A 301 -24.88 -17.24 22.82
N CYS A 302 -23.98 -16.26 23.05
CA CYS A 302 -24.12 -14.93 22.44
C CYS A 302 -23.64 -14.88 20.98
N ILE A 303 -23.00 -15.93 20.48
CA ILE A 303 -22.80 -16.14 19.04
C ILE A 303 -24.13 -16.54 18.42
N THR A 304 -24.58 -15.73 17.47
CA THR A 304 -25.92 -15.87 16.88
C THR A 304 -25.91 -16.47 15.48
N GLY A 305 -24.73 -16.65 14.87
CA GLY A 305 -24.59 -17.24 13.54
C GLY A 305 -23.13 -17.48 13.18
N ILE A 306 -22.91 -18.47 12.30
CA ILE A 306 -21.63 -18.79 11.68
C ILE A 306 -21.78 -18.57 10.17
N ILE A 307 -21.04 -17.62 9.59
CA ILE A 307 -21.10 -17.32 8.16
C ILE A 307 -19.78 -17.62 7.46
N ILE A 308 -19.87 -18.25 6.29
CA ILE A 308 -18.71 -18.57 5.44
C ILE A 308 -19.13 -18.67 3.96
N GLU A 309 -18.23 -18.29 3.06
CA GLU A 309 -18.35 -18.63 1.63
C GLU A 309 -17.75 -20.03 1.40
N PRO A 310 -18.44 -21.00 0.78
CA PRO A 310 -17.83 -22.30 0.44
C PRO A 310 -16.60 -22.19 -0.47
N ILE A 311 -16.54 -21.12 -1.27
CA ILE A 311 -15.34 -20.69 -1.99
C ILE A 311 -15.18 -19.19 -1.74
N LEU A 312 -14.12 -18.78 -1.03
CA LEU A 312 -13.83 -17.39 -0.70
C LEU A 312 -13.50 -16.61 -1.97
N GLY A 313 -14.45 -15.84 -2.49
CA GLY A 313 -14.31 -15.23 -3.81
C GLY A 313 -13.33 -14.06 -3.83
N GLU A 314 -13.62 -13.01 -3.06
CA GLU A 314 -12.71 -11.86 -2.92
C GLU A 314 -11.46 -12.20 -2.10
N GLY A 315 -11.51 -13.25 -1.28
CA GLY A 315 -10.39 -13.78 -0.51
C GLY A 315 -9.35 -14.54 -1.34
N GLY A 316 -9.49 -14.52 -2.68
CA GLY A 316 -8.54 -15.12 -3.61
C GLY A 316 -9.05 -16.38 -4.31
N ILE A 317 -10.33 -16.72 -4.33
CA ILE A 317 -10.86 -17.98 -4.89
C ILE A 317 -10.37 -19.22 -4.11
N HIS A 318 -10.22 -19.12 -2.79
CA HIS A 318 -9.86 -20.27 -1.96
C HIS A 318 -11.07 -21.17 -1.72
N ILE A 319 -10.95 -22.45 -2.10
CA ILE A 319 -11.96 -23.47 -1.84
C ILE A 319 -11.83 -23.91 -0.38
N VAL A 320 -12.92 -23.82 0.39
CA VAL A 320 -12.94 -24.33 1.76
C VAL A 320 -12.88 -25.87 1.71
N PRO A 321 -11.99 -26.52 2.47
CA PRO A 321 -11.96 -27.98 2.55
C PRO A 321 -13.32 -28.54 2.96
N PHE A 322 -13.80 -29.58 2.26
CA PHE A 322 -15.11 -30.16 2.53
C PHE A 322 -15.26 -30.70 3.96
N GLU A 323 -14.19 -31.27 4.52
CA GLU A 323 -14.20 -31.74 5.92
C GLU A 323 -14.41 -30.58 6.90
N PHE A 324 -13.85 -29.41 6.60
CA PHE A 324 -14.04 -28.23 7.44
C PHE A 324 -15.47 -27.70 7.37
N LEU A 325 -16.11 -27.73 6.19
CA LEU A 325 -17.54 -27.42 6.07
C LEU A 325 -18.42 -28.40 6.87
N ARG A 326 -18.08 -29.70 6.87
CA ARG A 326 -18.79 -30.71 7.68
C ARG A 326 -18.59 -30.48 9.17
N PHE A 327 -17.38 -30.10 9.58
CA PHE A 327 -17.09 -29.69 10.96
C PHE A 327 -17.95 -28.50 11.37
N LEU A 328 -18.02 -27.43 10.57
CA LEU A 328 -18.87 -26.27 10.87
C LEU A 328 -20.34 -26.65 11.03
N ARG A 329 -20.85 -27.54 10.18
CA ARG A 329 -22.21 -28.06 10.31
C ARG A 329 -22.43 -28.79 11.63
N LYS A 330 -21.50 -29.65 12.03
CA LYS A 330 -21.55 -30.36 13.31
C LYS A 330 -21.57 -29.36 14.48
N GLN A 331 -20.69 -28.37 14.48
CA GLN A 331 -20.62 -27.37 15.55
C GLN A 331 -21.87 -26.50 15.63
N ALA A 332 -22.40 -26.07 14.48
CA ALA A 332 -23.64 -25.32 14.38
C ALA A 332 -24.83 -26.11 14.94
N THR A 333 -24.88 -27.43 14.71
CA THR A 333 -25.91 -28.32 15.28
C THR A 333 -25.75 -28.51 16.79
N ILE A 334 -24.54 -28.81 17.29
CA ILE A 334 -24.28 -29.02 18.73
C ILE A 334 -24.60 -27.76 19.54
N SER A 335 -24.27 -26.60 18.99
CA SER A 335 -24.40 -25.32 19.68
C SER A 335 -25.75 -24.64 19.46
N ASP A 336 -26.61 -25.22 18.59
CA ASP A 336 -27.88 -24.62 18.17
C ASP A 336 -27.71 -23.17 17.64
N ILE A 337 -26.71 -23.00 16.77
CA ILE A 337 -26.37 -21.74 16.09
C ILE A 337 -26.59 -21.94 14.58
N PRO A 338 -27.26 -21.02 13.87
CA PRO A 338 -27.46 -21.18 12.43
C PRO A 338 -26.14 -21.10 11.66
N LEU A 339 -25.91 -22.08 10.78
CA LEU A 339 -24.87 -22.05 9.76
C LEU A 339 -25.40 -21.32 8.52
N ILE A 340 -24.65 -20.34 8.04
CA ILE A 340 -24.96 -19.47 6.92
C ILE A 340 -23.93 -19.69 5.82
N PHE A 341 -24.36 -20.17 4.66
CA PHE A 341 -23.52 -20.22 3.47
C PHE A 341 -23.78 -19.00 2.58
N ASP A 342 -22.73 -18.20 2.41
CA ASP A 342 -22.70 -17.15 1.41
C ASP A 342 -22.31 -17.75 0.06
N GLU A 343 -23.32 -17.92 -0.78
CA GLU A 343 -23.23 -18.49 -2.12
C GLU A 343 -23.52 -17.43 -3.19
N ILE A 344 -23.43 -16.14 -2.83
CA ILE A 344 -23.70 -15.03 -3.74
C ILE A 344 -22.79 -15.07 -4.97
N GLN A 345 -21.53 -15.50 -4.82
CA GLN A 345 -20.57 -15.59 -5.92
C GLN A 345 -20.36 -16.99 -6.47
N CYS A 346 -20.27 -18.00 -5.60
CA CYS A 346 -19.94 -19.37 -5.98
C CYS A 346 -21.15 -20.26 -6.31
N GLY A 347 -22.36 -19.81 -5.94
CA GLY A 347 -23.61 -20.47 -6.27
C GLY A 347 -24.10 -20.15 -7.69
N PHE A 348 -25.38 -20.41 -7.93
CA PHE A 348 -26.04 -20.29 -9.23
C PHE A 348 -25.28 -21.04 -10.34
N TYR A 349 -24.99 -22.33 -10.16
CA TYR A 349 -24.29 -23.18 -11.14
C TYR A 349 -22.86 -22.78 -11.50
N ARG A 350 -22.33 -21.65 -11.02
CA ARG A 350 -20.98 -21.16 -11.34
C ARG A 350 -19.89 -22.21 -11.15
N THR A 351 -20.04 -23.03 -10.12
CA THR A 351 -19.09 -24.08 -9.77
C THR A 351 -19.43 -25.45 -10.37
N GLY A 352 -20.50 -25.58 -11.15
CA GLY A 352 -20.99 -26.81 -11.77
C GLY A 352 -22.21 -27.43 -11.08
N ASP A 353 -22.56 -26.95 -9.88
CA ASP A 353 -23.80 -27.29 -9.16
C ASP A 353 -24.53 -26.00 -8.74
N PHE A 354 -25.85 -26.07 -8.50
CA PHE A 354 -26.63 -24.87 -8.16
C PHE A 354 -26.07 -24.14 -6.94
N LEU A 355 -25.69 -24.87 -5.90
CA LEU A 355 -24.96 -24.37 -4.73
C LEU A 355 -23.62 -25.12 -4.64
N ALA A 356 -22.52 -24.40 -4.46
CA ALA A 356 -21.18 -24.96 -4.34
C ALA A 356 -21.06 -25.92 -3.13
N SER A 357 -21.78 -25.64 -2.05
CA SER A 357 -21.84 -26.47 -0.84
C SER A 357 -22.41 -27.87 -1.08
N PHE A 358 -23.22 -28.09 -2.13
CA PHE A 358 -23.77 -29.41 -2.44
C PHE A 358 -22.70 -30.46 -2.69
N LYS A 359 -21.55 -30.08 -3.26
CA LYS A 359 -20.42 -30.99 -3.48
C LYS A 359 -19.82 -31.53 -2.18
N ALA A 360 -19.91 -30.75 -1.09
CA ALA A 360 -19.46 -31.18 0.23
C ALA A 360 -20.46 -32.11 0.93
N ASN A 361 -21.68 -32.23 0.39
CA ASN A 361 -22.84 -32.84 1.03
C ASN A 361 -23.13 -32.21 2.42
N VAL A 362 -23.07 -30.87 2.48
CA VAL A 362 -23.32 -30.09 3.70
C VAL A 362 -24.46 -29.10 3.43
N PHE A 363 -25.50 -29.16 4.26
CA PHE A 363 -26.68 -28.31 4.13
C PHE A 363 -26.75 -27.26 5.24
N ALA A 364 -26.79 -25.99 4.84
CA ALA A 364 -26.86 -24.86 5.75
C ALA A 364 -28.28 -24.65 6.28
N ASP A 365 -28.36 -23.94 7.39
CA ASP A 365 -29.65 -23.44 7.88
C ASP A 365 -30.10 -22.29 7.01
N TYR A 366 -29.16 -21.39 6.67
CA TYR A 366 -29.37 -20.21 5.85
C TYR A 366 -28.45 -20.25 4.62
N TYR A 367 -29.01 -19.89 3.47
CA TYR A 367 -28.26 -19.58 2.25
C TYR A 367 -28.52 -18.14 1.85
N VAL A 368 -27.49 -17.48 1.33
CA VAL A 368 -27.66 -16.21 0.61
C VAL A 368 -27.13 -16.36 -0.81
N ILE A 369 -27.93 -15.96 -1.79
CA ILE A 369 -27.60 -16.00 -3.21
C ILE A 369 -27.92 -14.66 -3.88
N GLY A 370 -27.27 -14.33 -4.99
CA GLY A 370 -27.45 -13.07 -5.71
C GLY A 370 -26.73 -13.10 -7.06
N LYS A 371 -26.10 -11.99 -7.45
CA LYS A 371 -25.28 -11.87 -8.69
C LYS A 371 -25.94 -12.52 -9.91
N SER A 372 -25.50 -13.73 -10.29
CA SER A 372 -26.02 -14.45 -11.46
C SER A 372 -27.52 -14.80 -11.36
N LEU A 373 -28.11 -14.76 -10.17
CA LEU A 373 -29.56 -14.93 -9.98
C LEU A 373 -30.37 -13.97 -10.88
N GLY A 374 -29.91 -12.73 -11.04
CA GLY A 374 -30.57 -11.75 -11.92
C GLY A 374 -30.30 -11.91 -13.41
N GLY A 375 -29.62 -12.99 -13.84
CA GLY A 375 -29.30 -13.27 -15.24
C GLY A 375 -28.40 -12.23 -15.92
N GLY A 376 -27.76 -11.33 -15.15
CA GLY A 376 -26.95 -10.22 -15.67
C GLY A 376 -27.75 -8.98 -16.10
N ILE A 377 -29.09 -9.02 -16.03
CA ILE A 377 -29.96 -7.93 -16.52
C ILE A 377 -30.90 -7.36 -15.45
N SER A 378 -31.15 -8.11 -14.37
CA SER A 378 -31.95 -7.69 -13.21
C SER A 378 -31.11 -7.69 -11.92
N LYS A 379 -31.58 -6.95 -10.90
CA LYS A 379 -30.91 -6.86 -9.59
C LYS A 379 -31.75 -7.55 -8.53
N ILE A 380 -31.33 -8.76 -8.14
CA ILE A 380 -32.05 -9.58 -7.18
C ILE A 380 -31.07 -10.47 -6.41
N SER A 381 -31.46 -10.77 -5.18
CA SER A 381 -30.78 -11.67 -4.26
C SER A 381 -31.83 -12.33 -3.36
N ALA A 382 -31.48 -13.44 -2.74
CA ALA A 382 -32.37 -14.20 -1.89
C ALA A 382 -31.66 -14.60 -0.61
N PHE A 383 -32.31 -14.35 0.52
CA PHE A 383 -32.05 -15.00 1.79
C PHE A 383 -33.01 -16.18 1.92
N ILE A 384 -32.46 -17.39 2.00
CA ILE A 384 -33.20 -18.66 1.97
C ILE A 384 -32.93 -19.37 3.30
N VAL A 385 -33.97 -19.76 4.03
CA VAL A 385 -33.88 -20.28 5.39
C VAL A 385 -34.70 -21.53 5.57
N ASP A 386 -34.13 -22.53 6.25
CA ASP A 386 -34.80 -23.77 6.62
C ASP A 386 -36.17 -23.44 7.25
N SER A 387 -37.25 -24.01 6.69
CA SER A 387 -38.61 -23.68 7.09
C SER A 387 -38.89 -23.96 8.57
N GLU A 388 -38.21 -24.94 9.17
CA GLU A 388 -38.35 -25.23 10.60
C GLU A 388 -37.72 -24.15 11.49
N LYS A 389 -36.83 -23.32 10.92
CA LYS A 389 -36.11 -22.25 11.62
C LYS A 389 -36.63 -20.85 11.29
N TYR A 390 -37.57 -20.72 10.36
CA TYR A 390 -38.09 -19.43 9.92
C TYR A 390 -39.08 -18.81 10.93
N PHE A 391 -38.86 -17.54 11.29
CA PHE A 391 -39.81 -16.78 12.12
C PHE A 391 -40.76 -15.97 11.24
N SER A 392 -42.06 -16.26 11.30
CA SER A 392 -43.08 -15.63 10.46
C SER A 392 -43.12 -14.10 10.57
N GLU A 393 -42.82 -13.54 11.74
CA GLU A 393 -42.79 -12.11 12.01
C GLU A 393 -41.67 -11.38 11.23
N PHE A 394 -40.67 -12.11 10.75
CA PHE A 394 -39.61 -11.55 9.91
C PHE A 394 -40.16 -10.99 8.60
N GLY A 395 -41.12 -11.69 7.97
CA GLY A 395 -41.77 -11.24 6.74
C GLY A 395 -42.59 -9.95 6.87
N ILE A 396 -42.91 -9.53 8.11
CA ILE A 396 -43.60 -8.26 8.40
C ILE A 396 -42.59 -7.15 8.71
N THR A 397 -41.52 -7.48 9.44
CA THR A 397 -40.56 -6.51 9.97
C THR A 397 -39.41 -6.18 9.03
N HIS A 398 -39.09 -7.05 8.07
CA HIS A 398 -38.06 -6.82 7.06
C HIS A 398 -38.69 -6.57 5.69
N THR A 399 -38.52 -5.37 5.14
CA THR A 399 -39.02 -5.01 3.81
C THR A 399 -38.05 -4.10 3.07
N SER A 400 -38.15 -4.06 1.74
CA SER A 400 -37.41 -3.14 0.87
C SER A 400 -38.26 -2.80 -0.37
N THR A 401 -38.22 -1.54 -0.83
CA THR A 401 -39.13 -1.02 -1.87
C THR A 401 -39.05 -1.78 -3.19
N PHE A 402 -37.83 -2.12 -3.64
CA PHE A 402 -37.60 -2.81 -4.92
C PHE A 402 -37.53 -4.33 -4.80
N ALA A 403 -37.50 -4.85 -3.57
CA ALA A 403 -37.40 -6.28 -3.36
C ALA A 403 -38.68 -7.02 -3.79
N GLU A 404 -38.49 -8.27 -4.24
CA GLU A 404 -39.57 -9.17 -4.68
C GLU A 404 -40.37 -8.67 -5.89
N ASP A 405 -39.81 -7.84 -6.77
CA ASP A 405 -40.52 -7.44 -7.98
C ASP A 405 -40.75 -8.64 -8.93
N ASP A 406 -41.93 -8.70 -9.56
CA ASP A 406 -42.31 -9.85 -10.40
C ASP A 406 -41.43 -9.93 -11.67
N ILE A 407 -40.88 -8.81 -12.16
CA ILE A 407 -39.98 -8.83 -13.33
C ILE A 407 -38.68 -9.55 -12.99
N SER A 408 -37.96 -9.13 -11.95
CA SER A 408 -36.67 -9.72 -11.58
C SER A 408 -36.81 -11.17 -11.15
N THR A 409 -37.89 -11.53 -10.45
CA THR A 409 -38.13 -12.92 -10.01
C THR A 409 -38.44 -13.84 -11.20
N LEU A 410 -39.26 -13.42 -12.17
CA LEU A 410 -39.52 -14.18 -13.39
C LEU A 410 -38.26 -14.31 -14.27
N VAL A 411 -37.48 -13.23 -14.42
CA VAL A 411 -36.17 -13.29 -15.10
C VAL A 411 -35.25 -14.29 -14.41
N SER A 412 -35.24 -14.34 -13.07
CA SER A 412 -34.42 -15.30 -12.32
C SER A 412 -34.84 -16.74 -12.58
N ILE A 413 -36.15 -17.02 -12.61
CA ILE A 413 -36.67 -18.36 -12.95
C ILE A 413 -36.14 -18.78 -14.31
N LYS A 414 -36.26 -17.90 -15.32
CA LYS A 414 -35.78 -18.17 -16.66
C LYS A 414 -34.27 -18.37 -16.71
N ALA A 415 -33.51 -17.57 -15.96
CA ALA A 415 -32.06 -17.71 -15.87
C ALA A 415 -31.63 -19.05 -15.25
N ILE A 416 -32.36 -19.53 -14.22
CA ILE A 416 -32.11 -20.85 -13.62
C ILE A 416 -32.36 -21.95 -14.66
N GLU A 417 -33.47 -21.88 -15.41
CA GLU A 417 -33.78 -22.86 -16.48
C GLU A 417 -32.68 -22.95 -17.53
N ILE A 418 -32.20 -21.81 -18.03
CA ILE A 418 -31.12 -21.77 -19.02
C ILE A 418 -29.84 -22.37 -18.44
N ALA A 419 -29.41 -21.94 -17.24
CA ALA A 419 -28.19 -22.43 -16.63
C ALA A 419 -28.22 -23.94 -16.33
N GLU A 420 -29.38 -24.44 -15.90
CA GLU A 420 -29.59 -25.84 -15.55
C GLU A 420 -29.39 -26.79 -16.75
N LEU A 421 -29.82 -26.39 -17.95
CA LEU A 421 -29.63 -27.15 -19.19
C LEU A 421 -28.14 -27.37 -19.52
N HIS A 422 -27.29 -26.39 -19.18
CA HIS A 422 -25.87 -26.39 -19.53
C HIS A 422 -24.94 -26.72 -18.36
N LYS A 423 -25.46 -27.19 -17.21
CA LYS A 423 -24.64 -27.41 -16.00
C LYS A 423 -23.43 -28.33 -16.19
N LYS A 424 -23.54 -29.34 -17.06
CA LYS A 424 -22.42 -30.26 -17.37
C LYS A 424 -21.27 -29.55 -18.08
N GLU A 425 -21.58 -28.65 -19.02
CA GLU A 425 -20.58 -27.89 -19.76
C GLU A 425 -19.75 -26.99 -18.85
N ILE A 426 -20.35 -26.45 -17.79
CA ILE A 426 -19.64 -25.62 -16.79
C ILE A 426 -18.52 -26.42 -16.14
N ALA A 427 -18.81 -27.67 -15.73
CA ALA A 427 -17.82 -28.55 -15.13
C ALA A 427 -16.71 -28.92 -16.13
N GLU A 428 -17.08 -29.31 -17.35
CA GLU A 428 -16.13 -29.71 -18.40
C GLU A 428 -15.20 -28.56 -18.83
N LYS A 429 -15.75 -27.38 -19.11
CA LYS A 429 -14.98 -26.18 -19.47
C LYS A 429 -14.09 -25.73 -18.31
N GLY A 430 -14.61 -25.76 -17.09
CA GLY A 430 -13.84 -25.45 -15.88
C GLY A 430 -12.63 -26.38 -15.71
N SER A 431 -12.84 -27.70 -15.81
CA SER A 431 -11.77 -28.70 -15.75
C SER A 431 -10.72 -28.51 -16.84
N TYR A 432 -11.15 -28.19 -18.07
CA TYR A 432 -10.22 -27.90 -19.17
C TYR A 432 -9.35 -26.67 -18.89
N ILE A 433 -9.95 -25.54 -18.47
CA ILE A 433 -9.22 -24.31 -18.15
C ILE A 433 -8.24 -24.56 -17.00
N LEU A 434 -8.71 -25.19 -15.90
CA LEU A 434 -7.88 -25.50 -14.74
C LEU A 434 -6.69 -26.40 -15.10
N GLY A 435 -6.93 -27.47 -15.87
CA GLY A 435 -5.86 -28.38 -16.31
C GLY A 435 -4.76 -27.64 -17.10
N ARG A 436 -5.15 -26.82 -18.06
CA ARG A 436 -4.20 -26.06 -18.88
C ARG A 436 -3.46 -24.98 -18.08
N LEU A 437 -4.12 -24.31 -17.13
CA LEU A 437 -3.47 -23.37 -16.23
C LEU A 437 -2.49 -24.07 -15.28
N LEU A 438 -2.78 -25.29 -14.84
CA LEU A 438 -1.85 -26.10 -14.05
C LEU A 438 -0.61 -26.50 -14.87
N ASP A 439 -0.76 -26.79 -16.17
CA ASP A 439 0.38 -27.01 -17.06
C ASP A 439 1.27 -25.75 -17.15
N ILE A 440 0.67 -24.56 -17.29
CA ILE A 440 1.40 -23.29 -17.29
C ILE A 440 2.09 -23.05 -15.94
N LYS A 441 1.42 -23.31 -14.81
CA LYS A 441 2.02 -23.26 -13.47
C LYS A 441 3.23 -24.19 -13.36
N ASN A 442 3.14 -25.40 -13.93
CA ASN A 442 4.25 -26.35 -13.92
C ASN A 442 5.45 -25.85 -14.75
N LYS A 443 5.19 -25.12 -15.83
CA LYS A 443 6.21 -24.46 -16.66
C LYS A 443 6.84 -23.25 -15.97
N TYR A 444 6.05 -22.47 -15.22
CA TYR A 444 6.46 -21.21 -14.56
C TYR A 444 6.22 -21.23 -13.03
N ARG A 445 6.85 -22.18 -12.33
CA ARG A 445 6.68 -22.37 -10.87
C ARG A 445 7.20 -21.21 -10.03
N ASP A 446 8.09 -20.43 -10.60
CA ASP A 446 8.68 -19.19 -10.08
C ASP A 446 7.74 -17.98 -10.23
N ILE A 447 6.73 -18.06 -11.10
CA ILE A 447 5.78 -16.96 -11.35
C ILE A 447 4.41 -17.21 -10.72
N ILE A 448 3.87 -18.41 -10.86
CA ILE A 448 2.53 -18.75 -10.36
C ILE A 448 2.67 -19.49 -9.03
N SER A 449 2.14 -18.90 -7.96
CA SER A 449 2.10 -19.54 -6.65
C SER A 449 1.03 -20.62 -6.62
N ASP A 450 -0.15 -20.32 -7.19
CA ASP A 450 -1.29 -21.22 -7.14
C ASP A 450 -2.32 -21.02 -8.25
N ILE A 451 -2.98 -22.13 -8.63
CA ILE A 451 -4.14 -22.16 -9.52
C ILE A 451 -5.24 -22.88 -8.77
N ARG A 452 -6.36 -22.21 -8.56
CA ARG A 452 -7.46 -22.73 -7.73
C ARG A 452 -8.81 -22.33 -8.28
N GLY A 453 -9.84 -23.10 -7.94
CA GLY A 453 -11.20 -22.82 -8.39
C GLY A 453 -12.03 -24.06 -8.64
N SER A 454 -13.32 -23.85 -8.90
CA SER A 454 -14.25 -24.92 -9.27
C SER A 454 -15.21 -24.42 -10.35
N GLY A 455 -15.49 -25.27 -11.34
CA GLY A 455 -16.26 -24.87 -12.52
C GLY A 455 -15.63 -23.64 -13.20
N LEU A 456 -16.43 -22.62 -13.43
CA LEU A 456 -16.01 -21.37 -14.08
C LEU A 456 -15.72 -20.25 -13.07
N MET A 457 -15.35 -20.59 -11.84
CA MET A 457 -14.83 -19.67 -10.83
C MET A 457 -13.37 -20.02 -10.53
N ILE A 458 -12.44 -19.33 -11.20
CA ILE A 458 -11.03 -19.68 -11.22
C ILE A 458 -10.18 -18.47 -10.78
N GLY A 459 -9.11 -18.74 -10.02
CA GLY A 459 -8.11 -17.78 -9.59
C GLY A 459 -6.70 -18.19 -9.99
N ILE A 460 -5.93 -17.23 -10.51
CA ILE A 460 -4.51 -17.35 -10.81
C ILE A 460 -3.75 -16.48 -9.82
N SER A 461 -3.02 -17.11 -8.91
CA SER A 461 -2.28 -16.43 -7.85
C SER A 461 -0.81 -16.36 -8.22
N PHE A 462 -0.24 -15.15 -8.20
CA PHE A 462 1.15 -14.91 -8.54
C PHE A 462 2.05 -15.09 -7.30
N LYS A 463 3.33 -15.36 -7.53
CA LYS A 463 4.36 -15.47 -6.48
C LYS A 463 4.62 -14.12 -5.82
N ASP A 464 5.24 -14.19 -4.65
CA ASP A 464 5.68 -13.02 -3.92
C ASP A 464 6.92 -12.41 -4.60
N PHE A 465 6.73 -11.27 -5.26
CA PHE A 465 7.82 -10.51 -5.89
C PHE A 465 8.44 -9.46 -4.95
N SER A 466 8.11 -9.46 -3.66
CA SER A 466 8.62 -8.47 -2.70
C SER A 466 10.13 -8.55 -2.48
N LEU A 467 10.79 -9.62 -2.93
CA LEU A 467 12.25 -9.79 -2.94
C LEU A 467 12.85 -9.99 -4.35
N SER A 468 12.10 -9.67 -5.41
CA SER A 468 12.62 -9.71 -6.79
C SER A 468 13.74 -8.67 -6.97
N LEU A 469 14.82 -9.03 -7.68
CA LEU A 469 15.82 -8.04 -8.11
C LEU A 469 15.31 -7.05 -9.15
N CYS A 470 14.22 -7.38 -9.86
CA CYS A 470 13.55 -6.38 -10.68
C CYS A 470 12.81 -5.42 -9.74
N SER A 471 13.46 -4.30 -9.43
CA SER A 471 12.94 -3.28 -8.50
C SER A 471 11.56 -2.75 -8.93
N GLY A 472 11.24 -2.78 -10.24
CA GLY A 472 9.92 -2.46 -10.76
C GLY A 472 8.86 -3.51 -10.40
N LEU A 473 9.14 -4.81 -10.57
CA LEU A 473 8.22 -5.87 -10.13
C LEU A 473 8.02 -5.84 -8.62
N GLN A 474 9.09 -5.60 -7.87
CA GLN A 474 9.04 -5.42 -6.42
C GLN A 474 8.14 -4.25 -6.01
N LEU A 475 8.28 -3.11 -6.70
CA LEU A 475 7.43 -1.94 -6.51
C LEU A 475 5.97 -2.26 -6.82
N LEU A 476 5.67 -2.87 -7.97
CA LEU A 476 4.31 -3.24 -8.35
C LEU A 476 3.66 -4.23 -7.37
N TYR A 477 4.40 -5.21 -6.88
CA TYR A 477 3.87 -6.18 -5.93
C TYR A 477 3.62 -5.55 -4.56
N ARG A 478 4.58 -4.82 -3.99
CA ARG A 478 4.48 -4.20 -2.65
C ARG A 478 3.42 -3.10 -2.58
N THR A 479 3.10 -2.50 -3.73
CA THR A 479 2.03 -1.51 -3.86
C THR A 479 0.65 -2.18 -4.06
N ASN A 480 0.57 -3.50 -4.20
CA ASN A 480 -0.61 -4.29 -4.58
C ASN A 480 -1.14 -3.97 -5.99
N TYR A 481 -0.28 -3.43 -6.89
CA TYR A 481 -0.65 -3.06 -8.26
C TYR A 481 -0.24 -4.08 -9.33
N LEU A 482 0.59 -5.08 -9.02
CA LEU A 482 1.02 -6.08 -9.98
C LEU A 482 -0.16 -6.72 -10.72
N GLY A 483 -1.18 -7.18 -10.00
CA GLY A 483 -2.37 -7.79 -10.62
C GLY A 483 -3.16 -6.82 -11.51
N TYR A 484 -3.15 -5.52 -11.19
CA TYR A 484 -3.80 -4.49 -12.00
C TYR A 484 -2.99 -4.14 -13.26
N VAL A 485 -1.66 -4.12 -13.18
CA VAL A 485 -0.78 -3.98 -14.35
C VAL A 485 -0.93 -5.19 -15.27
N ILE A 486 -1.01 -6.39 -14.71
CA ILE A 486 -1.33 -7.62 -15.46
C ILE A 486 -2.69 -7.49 -16.17
N ALA A 487 -3.71 -6.98 -15.49
CA ALA A 487 -5.01 -6.73 -16.11
C ALA A 487 -4.92 -5.68 -17.24
N GLY A 488 -4.12 -4.62 -17.04
CA GLY A 488 -3.84 -3.61 -18.06
C GLY A 488 -3.13 -4.19 -19.28
N PHE A 489 -2.12 -5.04 -19.07
CA PHE A 489 -1.40 -5.76 -20.12
C PHE A 489 -2.36 -6.65 -20.93
N LEU A 490 -3.11 -7.53 -20.26
CA LEU A 490 -4.05 -8.43 -20.93
C LEU A 490 -5.13 -7.65 -21.70
N LEU A 491 -5.63 -6.55 -21.14
CA LEU A 491 -6.62 -5.73 -21.82
C LEU A 491 -6.05 -5.07 -23.07
N ASN A 492 -4.92 -4.37 -22.95
CA ASN A 492 -4.41 -3.50 -24.01
C ASN A 492 -3.57 -4.26 -25.06
N LYS A 493 -2.90 -5.36 -24.69
CA LYS A 493 -2.08 -6.16 -25.61
C LYS A 493 -2.79 -7.40 -26.15
N LYS A 494 -3.72 -7.96 -25.38
CA LYS A 494 -4.38 -9.24 -25.72
C LYS A 494 -5.87 -9.10 -25.97
N ASN A 495 -6.44 -7.92 -25.77
CA ASN A 495 -7.89 -7.69 -25.82
C ASN A 495 -8.67 -8.59 -24.84
N ILE A 496 -8.09 -8.89 -23.67
CA ILE A 496 -8.69 -9.73 -22.64
C ILE A 496 -8.85 -8.93 -21.36
N ARG A 497 -10.10 -8.74 -20.93
CA ARG A 497 -10.45 -8.08 -19.69
C ARG A 497 -10.48 -9.10 -18.56
N VAL A 498 -9.59 -8.91 -17.59
CA VAL A 498 -9.58 -9.61 -16.29
C VAL A 498 -9.63 -8.60 -15.14
N SER A 499 -9.74 -9.08 -13.91
CA SER A 499 -9.65 -8.24 -12.71
C SER A 499 -8.92 -9.01 -11.60
N VAL A 500 -8.46 -8.30 -10.59
CA VAL A 500 -7.93 -8.91 -9.37
C VAL A 500 -9.04 -9.26 -8.38
N THR A 501 -8.68 -9.99 -7.31
CA THR A 501 -9.53 -10.09 -6.13
C THR A 501 -9.26 -8.97 -5.12
N LEU A 502 -10.31 -8.38 -4.56
CA LEU A 502 -10.17 -7.14 -3.79
C LEU A 502 -9.49 -7.35 -2.43
N SER A 503 -9.61 -8.55 -1.84
CA SER A 503 -8.95 -8.90 -0.58
C SER A 503 -7.65 -9.68 -0.78
N ASP A 504 -7.35 -10.13 -2.00
CA ASP A 504 -6.08 -10.71 -2.41
C ASP A 504 -5.66 -10.20 -3.82
N PRO A 505 -5.08 -8.99 -3.91
CA PRO A 505 -4.74 -8.36 -5.20
C PRO A 505 -3.66 -9.09 -6.01
N ALA A 506 -2.94 -10.05 -5.40
CA ALA A 506 -2.00 -10.92 -6.09
C ALA A 506 -2.69 -12.05 -6.88
N THR A 507 -4.02 -12.16 -6.77
CA THR A 507 -4.82 -13.15 -7.49
C THR A 507 -5.68 -12.49 -8.57
N VAL A 508 -5.49 -12.91 -9.81
CA VAL A 508 -6.35 -12.55 -10.95
C VAL A 508 -7.51 -13.55 -11.03
N ARG A 509 -8.75 -13.03 -11.10
CA ARG A 509 -9.96 -13.85 -11.22
C ARG A 509 -10.36 -14.06 -12.67
N ILE A 510 -10.88 -15.25 -12.97
CA ILE A 510 -11.33 -15.68 -14.29
C ILE A 510 -12.73 -16.28 -14.15
N HIS A 511 -13.75 -15.49 -14.48
CA HIS A 511 -15.17 -15.81 -14.37
C HIS A 511 -15.89 -15.66 -15.74
N PRO A 512 -15.58 -16.50 -16.75
CA PRO A 512 -16.24 -16.42 -18.06
C PRO A 512 -17.74 -16.73 -17.99
N SER A 513 -18.49 -16.50 -19.06
CA SER A 513 -19.83 -17.09 -19.15
C SER A 513 -19.77 -18.59 -19.38
N LEU A 514 -20.88 -19.30 -19.16
CA LEU A 514 -21.00 -20.72 -19.51
C LEU A 514 -20.97 -20.95 -21.03
N PHE A 515 -21.22 -19.92 -21.83
CA PHE A 515 -21.24 -19.98 -23.30
C PHE A 515 -19.87 -19.71 -23.94
N ILE A 516 -18.83 -19.47 -23.13
CA ILE A 516 -17.49 -19.18 -23.64
C ILE A 516 -17.00 -20.24 -24.63
N SER A 517 -16.50 -19.76 -25.77
CA SER A 517 -16.00 -20.62 -26.83
C SER A 517 -14.65 -21.23 -26.48
N LYS A 518 -14.38 -22.45 -26.98
CA LYS A 518 -13.07 -23.11 -26.82
C LYS A 518 -11.93 -22.27 -27.41
N LYS A 519 -12.18 -21.53 -28.48
CA LYS A 519 -11.22 -20.61 -29.07
C LYS A 519 -10.86 -19.49 -28.09
N SER A 520 -11.85 -18.81 -27.53
CA SER A 520 -11.64 -17.74 -26.54
C SER A 520 -10.89 -18.25 -25.30
N ILE A 521 -11.18 -19.47 -24.85
CA ILE A 521 -10.42 -20.12 -23.77
C ILE A 521 -8.94 -20.29 -24.16
N ASN A 522 -8.66 -20.81 -25.36
CA ASN A 522 -7.29 -21.00 -25.81
C ASN A 522 -6.55 -19.67 -25.99
N ASP A 523 -7.19 -18.66 -26.61
CA ASP A 523 -6.62 -17.32 -26.76
C ASP A 523 -6.23 -16.73 -25.39
N PHE A 524 -7.04 -16.98 -24.35
CA PHE A 524 -6.72 -16.60 -22.98
C PHE A 524 -5.55 -17.39 -22.38
N LEU A 525 -5.52 -18.71 -22.56
CA LEU A 525 -4.42 -19.54 -22.05
C LEU A 525 -3.08 -19.16 -22.68
N ASP A 526 -3.07 -18.89 -23.98
CA ASP A 526 -1.87 -18.46 -24.72
C ASP A 526 -1.39 -17.08 -24.22
N ALA A 527 -2.32 -16.15 -23.94
CA ALA A 527 -2.01 -14.86 -23.34
C ALA A 527 -1.41 -14.98 -21.93
N ILE A 528 -1.88 -15.93 -21.11
CA ILE A 528 -1.31 -16.19 -19.78
C ILE A 528 0.07 -16.84 -19.89
N ASP A 529 0.30 -17.76 -20.82
CA ASP A 529 1.62 -18.36 -21.05
C ASP A 529 2.65 -17.29 -21.43
N GLU A 530 2.30 -16.38 -22.36
CA GLU A 530 3.16 -15.26 -22.75
C GLU A 530 3.41 -14.27 -21.61
N LEU A 531 2.38 -13.93 -20.83
CA LEU A 531 2.54 -13.09 -19.64
C LEU A 531 3.51 -13.74 -18.64
N CYS A 532 3.37 -15.03 -18.38
CA CYS A 532 4.25 -15.75 -17.48
C CYS A 532 5.69 -15.78 -18.02
N TYR A 533 5.86 -15.91 -19.35
CA TYR A 533 7.17 -15.79 -19.98
C TYR A 533 7.81 -14.40 -19.76
N ILE A 534 7.05 -13.31 -19.94
CA ILE A 534 7.52 -11.94 -19.69
C ILE A 534 7.97 -11.76 -18.24
N LEU A 535 7.15 -12.23 -17.29
CA LEU A 535 7.47 -12.16 -15.86
C LEU A 535 8.68 -13.04 -15.51
N HIS A 536 8.78 -14.23 -16.11
CA HIS A 536 9.93 -15.14 -15.94
C HIS A 536 11.23 -14.47 -16.41
N CYS A 537 11.17 -13.75 -17.52
CA CYS A 537 12.29 -12.99 -18.06
C CYS A 537 12.60 -11.69 -17.30
N SER A 538 11.82 -11.32 -16.27
CA SER A 538 11.93 -10.04 -15.55
C SER A 538 11.89 -8.82 -16.49
N ASP A 539 11.19 -8.92 -17.62
CA ASP A 539 11.17 -7.88 -18.64
C ASP A 539 10.07 -6.84 -18.36
N LEU A 540 10.40 -5.87 -17.50
CA LEU A 540 9.44 -4.84 -17.08
C LEU A 540 8.94 -4.00 -18.25
N TYR A 541 9.78 -3.71 -19.26
CA TYR A 541 9.35 -2.95 -20.44
C TYR A 541 8.22 -3.67 -21.16
N SER A 542 8.40 -4.95 -21.50
CA SER A 542 7.38 -5.74 -22.19
C SER A 542 6.09 -5.89 -21.37
N LEU A 543 6.18 -5.78 -20.04
CA LEU A 543 5.01 -5.78 -19.15
C LEU A 543 4.25 -4.45 -19.17
N ILE A 544 4.95 -3.31 -19.25
CA ILE A 544 4.35 -1.96 -19.05
C ILE A 544 4.30 -1.10 -20.31
N ASP A 545 4.82 -1.55 -21.46
CA ASP A 545 4.91 -0.72 -22.66
C ASP A 545 3.54 -0.21 -23.14
N PHE A 546 2.45 -0.93 -22.85
CA PHE A 546 1.07 -0.49 -23.11
C PHE A 546 0.70 0.83 -22.40
N MET A 547 1.42 1.19 -21.33
CA MET A 547 1.24 2.44 -20.59
C MET A 547 1.96 3.63 -21.25
N LEU A 548 2.86 3.37 -22.20
CA LEU A 548 3.66 4.38 -22.91
C LEU A 548 2.92 4.94 -24.13
N ASP A 549 3.46 6.03 -24.67
CA ASP A 549 2.98 6.62 -25.92
C ASP A 549 3.17 5.66 -27.09
N GLU A 550 2.31 5.72 -28.11
CA GLU A 550 2.23 4.70 -29.18
C GLU A 550 3.56 4.49 -29.93
N ASP A 551 4.33 5.56 -30.13
CA ASP A 551 5.65 5.54 -30.78
C ASP A 551 6.75 4.88 -29.92
N LYS A 552 6.47 4.60 -28.64
CA LYS A 552 7.38 3.96 -27.68
C LYS A 552 7.00 2.51 -27.37
N GLN A 553 5.95 1.96 -28.01
CA GLN A 553 5.48 0.59 -27.77
C GLN A 553 6.12 -0.42 -28.73
N ASN A 554 6.28 -1.67 -28.28
CA ASN A 554 6.79 -2.79 -29.08
C ASN A 554 8.14 -2.52 -29.78
N LEU A 555 9.01 -1.69 -29.18
CA LEU A 555 10.30 -1.31 -29.77
C LEU A 555 11.26 -2.51 -29.91
N ARG A 556 11.07 -3.55 -29.10
CA ARG A 556 11.86 -4.78 -29.12
C ARG A 556 11.04 -6.00 -28.69
N PRO A 557 11.45 -7.23 -29.07
CA PRO A 557 10.89 -8.44 -28.50
C PRO A 557 11.26 -8.62 -27.02
N VAL A 558 10.59 -9.56 -26.36
CA VAL A 558 10.85 -9.96 -24.96
C VAL A 558 12.31 -10.43 -24.81
N GLN A 559 13.00 -9.93 -23.78
CA GLN A 559 14.38 -10.28 -23.46
C GLN A 559 14.50 -10.81 -22.04
N ASN A 560 15.42 -11.76 -21.82
CA ASN A 560 15.63 -12.35 -20.50
C ASN A 560 16.67 -11.55 -19.69
N TYR A 561 16.20 -10.87 -18.64
CA TYR A 561 17.02 -10.14 -17.67
C TYR A 561 17.31 -10.95 -16.39
N GLY A 562 16.79 -12.18 -16.32
CA GLY A 562 16.99 -13.13 -15.23
C GLY A 562 16.14 -12.86 -13.98
N GLN A 563 16.01 -13.89 -13.15
CA GLN A 563 15.51 -13.80 -11.79
C GLN A 563 16.65 -14.18 -10.85
N ASN A 564 17.39 -13.20 -10.37
CA ASN A 564 18.22 -13.44 -9.20
C ASN A 564 17.47 -12.81 -8.01
N ASP A 565 17.58 -13.42 -6.83
CA ASP A 565 17.06 -12.83 -5.60
C ASP A 565 17.96 -11.69 -5.14
N ILE A 566 17.40 -10.79 -4.33
CA ILE A 566 18.19 -9.77 -3.65
C ILE A 566 19.39 -10.43 -2.95
N ILE A 567 20.59 -9.85 -3.13
CA ILE A 567 21.76 -10.26 -2.36
C ILE A 567 21.45 -9.96 -0.89
N VAL A 568 21.20 -11.03 -0.13
CA VAL A 568 21.04 -11.00 1.32
C VAL A 568 22.24 -11.70 1.92
N GLU A 569 23.22 -10.92 2.35
CA GLU A 569 24.33 -11.46 3.13
C GLU A 569 23.84 -11.84 4.52
N ASN A 570 23.74 -13.14 4.76
CA ASN A 570 23.56 -13.67 6.11
C ASN A 570 24.93 -13.69 6.80
N ALA A 571 25.04 -12.96 7.90
CA ALA A 571 26.25 -12.96 8.72
C ALA A 571 25.89 -13.33 10.16
N ASP A 572 26.61 -14.31 10.71
CA ASP A 572 26.57 -14.56 12.15
C ASP A 572 27.29 -13.44 12.90
N ASN A 573 26.87 -13.21 14.15
CA ASN A 573 27.46 -12.22 15.07
C ASN A 573 27.37 -10.77 14.57
N ILE A 574 26.24 -10.38 13.96
CA ILE A 574 25.95 -8.98 13.63
C ILE A 574 25.80 -8.16 14.91
N LYS A 575 26.62 -7.11 15.06
CA LYS A 575 26.58 -6.18 16.20
C LYS A 575 25.32 -5.31 16.21
N SER A 576 24.88 -4.85 15.04
CA SER A 576 23.64 -4.09 14.87
C SER A 576 23.18 -4.04 13.41
N GLN A 577 21.96 -3.58 13.19
CA GLN A 577 21.39 -3.38 11.86
C GLN A 577 21.02 -1.91 11.65
N VAL A 578 21.30 -1.41 10.46
CA VAL A 578 21.00 -0.03 10.05
C VAL A 578 20.25 -0.01 8.73
N GLY A 579 19.45 1.02 8.52
CA GLY A 579 18.72 1.24 7.27
C GLY A 579 19.26 2.45 6.55
N PHE A 580 19.22 2.45 5.22
CA PHE A 580 19.68 3.59 4.43
C PHE A 580 18.70 3.86 3.28
N LEU A 581 18.17 5.08 3.22
CA LEU A 581 17.24 5.48 2.17
C LEU A 581 18.02 5.91 0.91
N VAL A 582 17.62 5.38 -0.25
CA VAL A 582 18.25 5.62 -1.55
C VAL A 582 17.15 5.99 -2.56
N HIS A 583 17.42 6.95 -3.43
CA HIS A 583 16.60 7.23 -4.61
C HIS A 583 17.48 7.19 -5.87
N PHE A 584 16.88 7.25 -7.05
CA PHE A 584 17.65 7.30 -8.30
C PHE A 584 18.34 8.66 -8.44
N ILE A 585 19.62 8.70 -8.81
CA ILE A 585 20.34 9.97 -8.96
C ILE A 585 19.79 10.71 -10.18
N ASN A 586 19.67 9.98 -11.30
CA ASN A 586 19.20 10.44 -12.59
C ASN A 586 18.59 9.25 -13.39
N SER A 587 18.22 9.49 -14.64
CA SER A 587 17.65 8.49 -15.54
C SER A 587 18.58 7.31 -15.82
N ASN A 588 19.90 7.51 -15.87
CA ASN A 588 20.86 6.41 -16.05
C ASN A 588 20.85 5.46 -14.84
N SER A 589 20.74 5.98 -13.61
CA SER A 589 20.58 5.12 -12.42
C SER A 589 19.31 4.24 -12.48
N ILE A 590 18.25 4.72 -13.14
CA ILE A 590 17.05 3.90 -13.39
C ILE A 590 17.39 2.77 -14.35
N ARG A 591 18.08 3.03 -15.48
CA ARG A 591 18.48 2.01 -16.46
C ARG A 591 19.39 0.95 -15.85
N GLU A 592 20.35 1.35 -15.02
CA GLU A 592 21.23 0.42 -14.33
C GLU A 592 20.47 -0.45 -13.30
N SER A 593 19.46 0.11 -12.64
CA SER A 593 18.62 -0.64 -11.71
C SER A 593 17.57 -1.51 -12.39
N MET A 594 17.07 -1.07 -13.56
CA MET A 594 16.02 -1.70 -14.35
C MET A 594 16.47 -1.80 -15.82
N PRO A 595 17.38 -2.74 -16.16
CA PRO A 595 17.96 -2.83 -17.51
C PRO A 595 16.92 -3.01 -18.63
N SER A 596 15.77 -3.60 -18.33
CA SER A 596 14.67 -3.72 -19.30
C SER A 596 14.16 -2.39 -19.85
N LEU A 597 14.36 -1.29 -19.12
CA LEU A 597 13.95 0.06 -19.51
C LEU A 597 15.06 0.87 -20.22
N GLU A 598 16.20 0.25 -20.55
CA GLU A 598 17.33 0.91 -21.21
C GLU A 598 16.94 1.59 -22.53
N ILE A 599 16.01 0.99 -23.28
CA ILE A 599 15.55 1.49 -24.58
C ILE A 599 14.74 2.80 -24.54
N LEU A 600 14.26 3.20 -23.36
CA LEU A 600 13.43 4.40 -23.20
C LEU A 600 14.29 5.66 -23.09
N ASP A 601 13.84 6.80 -23.59
CA ASP A 601 14.50 8.08 -23.35
C ASP A 601 14.26 8.61 -21.91
N ASP A 602 14.90 9.72 -21.56
CA ASP A 602 14.82 10.30 -20.22
C ASP A 602 13.42 10.84 -19.89
N GLU A 603 12.73 11.39 -20.89
CA GLU A 603 11.37 11.94 -20.75
C GLU A 603 10.36 10.82 -20.43
N SER A 604 10.45 9.71 -21.18
CA SER A 604 9.61 8.52 -20.97
C SER A 604 9.82 7.92 -19.58
N LEU A 605 11.07 7.81 -19.12
CA LEU A 605 11.37 7.32 -17.77
C LEU A 605 10.79 8.23 -16.68
N GLU A 606 10.97 9.54 -16.81
CA GLU A 606 10.43 10.50 -15.84
C GLU A 606 8.89 10.41 -15.79
N LYS A 607 8.23 10.29 -16.94
CA LYS A 607 6.78 10.09 -17.04
C LYS A 607 6.32 8.85 -16.28
N ILE A 608 6.98 7.71 -16.48
CA ILE A 608 6.70 6.45 -15.74
C ILE A 608 6.88 6.65 -14.24
N MET A 609 7.98 7.27 -13.81
CA MET A 609 8.25 7.48 -12.38
C MET A 609 7.21 8.40 -11.73
N ARG A 610 6.84 9.51 -12.40
CA ARG A 610 5.79 10.43 -11.92
C ARG A 610 4.43 9.75 -11.85
N MET A 611 4.12 8.91 -12.83
CA MET A 611 2.90 8.10 -12.88
C MET A 611 2.76 7.15 -11.67
N ILE A 612 3.87 6.52 -11.23
CA ILE A 612 3.85 5.56 -10.11
C ILE A 612 3.98 6.25 -8.74
N MET A 613 4.56 7.45 -8.68
CA MET A 613 4.87 8.15 -7.44
C MET A 613 3.70 8.26 -6.43
N PRO A 614 2.45 8.58 -6.82
CA PRO A 614 1.33 8.70 -5.87
C PRO A 614 1.01 7.40 -5.13
N ILE A 615 1.26 6.25 -5.77
CA ILE A 615 0.95 4.91 -5.26
C ILE A 615 2.19 4.17 -4.74
N ALA A 616 3.38 4.76 -4.89
CA ALA A 616 4.65 4.13 -4.59
C ALA A 616 4.78 3.65 -3.13
N GLN A 617 5.54 2.56 -2.99
CA GLN A 617 5.97 2.00 -1.72
C GLN A 617 7.50 1.84 -1.72
N PRO A 618 8.15 1.90 -0.55
CA PRO A 618 9.59 1.64 -0.44
C PRO A 618 9.93 0.21 -0.84
N VAL A 619 11.05 0.05 -1.56
CA VAL A 619 11.54 -1.23 -2.07
C VAL A 619 12.87 -1.61 -1.42
N LEU A 620 13.11 -2.90 -1.12
CA LEU A 620 14.40 -3.36 -0.57
C LEU A 620 15.34 -3.64 -1.73
N LEU A 621 16.42 -2.86 -1.87
CA LEU A 621 17.38 -3.02 -2.96
C LEU A 621 18.49 -4.03 -2.67
N GLY A 622 18.78 -4.28 -1.38
CA GLY A 622 19.92 -5.08 -0.97
C GLY A 622 20.18 -5.05 0.52
N ARG A 623 20.84 -6.10 1.03
CA ARG A 623 21.44 -6.13 2.36
C ARG A 623 22.91 -6.50 2.25
N ASN A 624 23.76 -5.66 2.85
CA ASN A 624 25.21 -5.85 2.83
C ASN A 624 25.74 -5.90 4.26
N CYS A 625 26.70 -6.77 4.52
CA CYS A 625 27.41 -6.84 5.78
C CYS A 625 28.74 -6.11 5.64
N VAL A 626 28.96 -5.10 6.49
CA VAL A 626 30.23 -4.38 6.53
C VAL A 626 30.96 -4.72 7.82
N MET A 627 32.21 -5.14 7.69
CA MET A 627 33.09 -5.42 8.82
C MET A 627 34.07 -4.26 9.04
N ASN A 628 34.17 -3.78 10.28
CA ASN A 628 35.13 -2.73 10.62
C ASN A 628 36.54 -3.28 10.93
N ALA A 629 37.51 -2.40 11.17
CA ALA A 629 38.88 -2.78 11.53
C ALA A 629 38.98 -3.62 12.83
N LYS A 630 37.95 -3.61 13.68
CA LYS A 630 37.87 -4.41 14.92
C LYS A 630 37.15 -5.75 14.74
N ARG A 631 36.87 -6.14 13.49
CA ARG A 631 36.12 -7.37 13.13
C ARG A 631 34.68 -7.40 13.65
N GLU A 632 34.11 -6.24 13.97
CA GLU A 632 32.68 -6.13 14.28
C GLU A 632 31.91 -6.00 12.97
N LYS A 633 30.69 -6.56 12.91
CA LYS A 633 29.86 -6.58 11.69
C LYS A 633 28.58 -5.78 11.88
N VAL A 634 28.24 -4.94 10.90
CA VAL A 634 26.95 -4.23 10.83
C VAL A 634 26.26 -4.60 9.53
N LEU A 635 24.97 -4.90 9.60
CA LEU A 635 24.14 -5.17 8.43
C LEU A 635 23.43 -3.89 8.00
N ILE A 636 23.65 -3.43 6.78
CA ILE A 636 22.97 -2.27 6.19
C ILE A 636 21.90 -2.74 5.20
N SER A 637 20.65 -2.27 5.39
CA SER A 637 19.52 -2.50 4.48
C SER A 637 19.26 -1.25 3.62
N PHE A 638 19.36 -1.40 2.30
CA PHE A 638 19.13 -0.31 1.36
C PHE A 638 17.67 -0.26 0.92
N ILE A 639 16.99 0.86 1.18
CA ILE A 639 15.59 1.06 0.83
C ILE A 639 15.48 2.07 -0.30
N GLY A 640 15.10 1.59 -1.48
CA GLY A 640 14.88 2.37 -2.69
C GLY A 640 13.56 3.13 -2.67
N LEU A 641 13.59 4.34 -3.20
CA LEU A 641 12.46 5.24 -3.38
C LEU A 641 12.37 5.63 -4.87
N PRO A 642 11.23 5.39 -5.55
CA PRO A 642 11.11 5.55 -7.00
C PRO A 642 10.94 7.01 -7.45
N PHE A 643 11.97 7.82 -7.25
CA PHE A 643 12.06 9.18 -7.80
C PHE A 643 13.50 9.56 -8.11
N THR A 644 13.67 10.60 -8.93
CA THR A 644 14.99 11.16 -9.26
C THR A 644 15.28 12.47 -8.55
N SER A 645 16.56 12.86 -8.47
CA SER A 645 16.95 14.20 -7.98
C SER A 645 16.29 15.32 -8.80
N LYS A 646 16.14 15.12 -10.11
CA LYS A 646 15.49 16.08 -11.02
C LYS A 646 14.03 16.30 -10.65
N MET A 647 13.26 15.23 -10.46
CA MET A 647 11.85 15.31 -10.06
C MET A 647 11.67 16.13 -8.78
N VAL A 648 12.49 15.88 -7.76
CA VAL A 648 12.43 16.59 -6.49
C VAL A 648 12.75 18.08 -6.66
N ARG A 649 13.75 18.43 -7.47
CA ARG A 649 14.11 19.84 -7.74
C ARG A 649 13.02 20.57 -8.50
N ASP A 650 12.50 19.96 -9.55
CA ASP A 650 11.44 20.54 -10.36
C ASP A 650 10.22 20.80 -9.47
N ASP A 651 9.78 19.80 -8.69
CA ASP A 651 8.62 19.94 -7.80
C ASP A 651 8.84 20.96 -6.66
N LEU A 652 10.08 21.08 -6.14
CA LEU A 652 10.47 22.11 -5.17
C LEU A 652 10.34 23.53 -5.72
N SER A 653 10.62 23.71 -7.01
CA SER A 653 10.54 25.03 -7.67
C SER A 653 9.10 25.50 -7.91
N PHE A 654 8.14 24.56 -8.02
CA PHE A 654 6.73 24.88 -8.27
C PHE A 654 5.94 25.20 -6.99
N SER A 655 6.00 24.38 -5.94
CA SER A 655 5.27 24.66 -4.69
C SER A 655 5.80 23.91 -3.46
N ARG A 656 5.65 24.51 -2.27
CA ARG A 656 5.95 23.84 -0.99
C ARG A 656 5.03 22.64 -0.71
N TYR A 657 3.85 22.57 -1.32
CA TYR A 657 2.91 21.45 -1.14
C TYR A 657 3.37 20.20 -1.89
N SER A 658 4.11 20.36 -3.00
CA SER A 658 4.60 19.27 -3.85
C SER A 658 5.61 18.35 -3.15
N ILE A 659 6.23 18.78 -2.05
CA ILE A 659 7.19 17.92 -1.31
C ILE A 659 6.53 16.89 -0.40
N SER A 660 5.24 17.07 -0.10
CA SER A 660 4.50 16.23 0.86
C SER A 660 4.48 14.76 0.44
N GLN A 661 4.33 14.47 -0.85
CA GLN A 661 4.34 13.11 -1.40
C GLN A 661 5.68 12.41 -1.15
N TYR A 662 6.80 13.10 -1.37
CA TYR A 662 8.14 12.57 -1.13
C TYR A 662 8.38 12.32 0.36
N ARG A 663 7.98 13.26 1.23
CA ARG A 663 8.07 13.09 2.69
C ARG A 663 7.24 11.92 3.18
N ASN A 664 6.04 11.74 2.65
CA ASN A 664 5.18 10.61 3.01
C ASN A 664 5.86 9.29 2.64
N LEU A 665 6.42 9.20 1.43
CA LEU A 665 7.15 8.03 0.97
C LEU A 665 8.40 7.73 1.84
N CYS A 666 9.20 8.74 2.21
CA CYS A 666 10.31 8.58 3.15
C CYS A 666 9.83 8.09 4.52
N ASN A 667 8.73 8.64 5.05
CA ASN A 667 8.16 8.19 6.33
C ASN A 667 7.62 6.76 6.26
N LYS A 668 7.03 6.33 5.14
CA LYS A 668 6.67 4.92 4.89
C LYS A 668 7.90 4.02 4.94
N ALA A 669 9.02 4.44 4.33
CA ALA A 669 10.30 3.71 4.37
C ALA A 669 10.85 3.57 5.79
N ILE A 670 10.80 4.66 6.58
CA ILE A 670 11.21 4.65 8.00
C ILE A 670 10.33 3.71 8.82
N LYS A 671 9.01 3.75 8.63
CA LYS A 671 8.06 2.85 9.30
C LYS A 671 8.33 1.38 8.93
N TYR A 672 8.61 1.12 7.65
CA TYR A 672 8.97 -0.22 7.17
C TYR A 672 10.27 -0.75 7.80
N LEU A 673 11.32 0.08 7.91
CA LEU A 673 12.55 -0.31 8.60
C LEU A 673 12.30 -0.61 10.08
N LYS A 674 11.52 0.26 10.75
CA LYS A 674 11.17 0.09 12.16
C LYS A 674 10.38 -1.20 12.42
N SER A 675 9.43 -1.56 11.57
CA SER A 675 8.68 -2.82 11.68
C SER A 675 9.56 -4.06 11.49
N ASN A 676 10.74 -3.89 10.88
CA ASN A 676 11.77 -4.92 10.73
C ASN A 676 12.89 -4.78 11.78
N ASN A 677 12.62 -4.11 12.92
CA ASN A 677 13.55 -3.89 14.03
C ASN A 677 14.80 -3.05 13.70
N ILE A 678 14.81 -2.33 12.59
CA ILE A 678 15.90 -1.41 12.22
C ILE A 678 15.51 -0.01 12.67
N ARG A 679 16.24 0.55 13.65
CA ARG A 679 15.93 1.85 14.26
C ARG A 679 16.92 2.96 13.92
N THR A 680 18.13 2.61 13.48
CA THR A 680 19.13 3.59 13.03
C THR A 680 19.04 3.71 11.51
N ILE A 681 18.73 4.91 11.02
CA ILE A 681 18.38 5.15 9.63
C ILE A 681 19.14 6.34 9.06
N GLY A 682 19.87 6.10 7.98
CA GLY A 682 20.52 7.13 7.18
C GLY A 682 19.63 7.69 6.08
N LEU A 683 19.67 9.01 5.92
CA LEU A 683 19.01 9.74 4.85
C LEU A 683 20.04 10.05 3.74
N GLY A 684 20.04 9.24 2.68
CA GLY A 684 20.93 9.45 1.53
C GLY A 684 20.48 10.59 0.61
N GLN A 685 21.45 11.35 0.09
CA GLN A 685 21.25 12.31 -1.00
C GLN A 685 20.07 13.28 -0.74
N PHE A 686 19.15 13.46 -1.69
CA PHE A 686 18.03 14.41 -1.58
C PHE A 686 17.02 14.02 -0.49
N THR A 687 17.04 12.78 0.04
CA THR A 687 16.15 12.43 1.17
C THR A 687 16.44 13.28 2.41
N SER A 688 17.71 13.66 2.64
CA SER A 688 18.09 14.58 3.71
C SER A 688 17.43 15.95 3.55
N ILE A 689 17.42 16.49 2.32
CA ILE A 689 16.81 17.78 1.96
C ILE A 689 15.29 17.72 2.12
N ILE A 690 14.67 16.68 1.55
CA ILE A 690 13.22 16.43 1.61
C ILE A 690 12.77 16.37 3.07
N MET A 691 13.55 15.70 3.91
CA MET A 691 13.26 15.46 5.31
C MET A 691 13.81 16.56 6.24
N GLN A 692 14.30 17.68 5.71
CA GLN A 692 14.86 18.82 6.47
C GLN A 692 15.93 18.40 7.49
N ASN A 693 16.93 17.64 7.03
CA ASN A 693 17.98 17.03 7.85
C ASN A 693 17.41 16.22 9.03
N GLY A 694 16.34 15.46 8.77
CA GLY A 694 15.67 14.61 9.74
C GLY A 694 14.53 15.27 10.52
N LYS A 695 14.38 16.61 10.50
CA LYS A 695 13.34 17.33 11.26
C LYS A 695 11.91 16.95 10.86
N ALA A 696 11.69 16.47 9.63
CA ALA A 696 10.37 16.07 9.12
C ALA A 696 10.03 14.57 9.31
N VAL A 697 10.79 13.86 10.15
CA VAL A 697 10.51 12.46 10.51
C VAL A 697 9.39 12.41 11.54
N ASN A 698 8.34 11.64 11.25
CA ASN A 698 7.13 11.57 12.10
C ASN A 698 7.24 10.59 13.28
N ASP A 699 8.43 10.05 13.55
CA ASP A 699 8.65 9.00 14.56
C ASP A 699 9.86 9.34 15.43
N SER A 700 9.62 9.63 16.70
CA SER A 700 10.68 9.99 17.66
C SER A 700 11.47 8.78 18.19
N LYS A 701 11.06 7.54 17.86
CA LYS A 701 11.70 6.30 18.35
C LYS A 701 12.78 5.76 17.41
N VAL A 702 13.07 6.46 16.32
CA VAL A 702 14.16 6.13 15.38
C VAL A 702 15.31 7.11 15.53
N VAL A 703 16.51 6.61 15.29
CA VAL A 703 17.75 7.37 15.28
C VAL A 703 18.06 7.73 13.82
N ILE A 704 18.23 9.02 13.54
CA ILE A 704 18.39 9.53 12.16
C ILE A 704 19.78 10.11 11.97
N THR A 705 20.36 9.90 10.79
CA THR A 705 21.50 10.66 10.29
C THR A 705 21.29 11.19 8.89
N SER A 706 21.76 12.42 8.62
CA SER A 706 21.87 12.98 7.27
C SER A 706 23.22 12.71 6.60
N GLY A 707 24.23 12.26 7.35
CA GLY A 707 25.57 11.99 6.83
C GLY A 707 26.43 13.23 6.61
N ASN A 708 25.91 14.42 6.93
CA ASN A 708 26.58 15.68 6.64
C ASN A 708 27.84 15.88 7.50
N SER A 709 27.87 15.40 8.75
CA SER A 709 29.02 15.58 9.65
C SER A 709 30.24 14.83 9.13
N PHE A 710 30.08 13.56 8.74
CA PHE A 710 31.18 12.75 8.22
C PHE A 710 31.59 13.17 6.81
N THR A 711 30.64 13.66 5.99
CA THR A 711 30.94 14.28 4.69
C THR A 711 31.86 15.50 4.85
N VAL A 712 31.56 16.38 5.80
CA VAL A 712 32.42 17.54 6.10
C VAL A 712 33.78 17.10 6.64
N HIS A 713 33.83 16.16 7.57
CA HIS A 713 35.07 15.66 8.15
C HIS A 713 36.02 15.11 7.07
N THR A 714 35.52 14.17 6.26
CA THR A 714 36.31 13.49 5.21
C THR A 714 36.78 14.47 4.13
N SER A 715 35.93 15.42 3.75
CA SER A 715 36.29 16.47 2.78
C SER A 715 37.37 17.41 3.34
N LEU A 716 37.27 17.84 4.60
CA LEU A 716 38.28 18.67 5.24
C LEU A 716 39.64 17.96 5.35
N MET A 717 39.65 16.68 5.68
CA MET A 717 40.88 15.89 5.75
C MET A 717 41.54 15.74 4.38
N ALA A 718 40.76 15.45 3.34
CA ALA A 718 41.27 15.33 1.98
C ALA A 718 41.85 16.65 1.46
N ILE A 719 41.15 17.78 1.68
CA ILE A 719 41.63 19.11 1.30
C ILE A 719 42.94 19.45 2.04
N LYS A 720 42.97 19.29 3.37
CA LYS A 720 44.16 19.63 4.17
C LYS A 720 45.38 18.78 3.81
N SER A 721 45.18 17.49 3.54
CA SER A 721 46.26 16.60 3.08
C SER A 721 46.84 17.06 1.75
N GLU A 722 45.99 17.44 0.79
CA GLU A 722 46.46 17.87 -0.53
C GLU A 722 47.11 19.26 -0.50
N ILE A 723 46.60 20.18 0.33
CA ILE A 723 47.25 21.47 0.59
C ILE A 723 48.68 21.25 1.14
N GLN A 724 48.85 20.33 2.11
CA GLN A 724 50.16 20.01 2.67
C GLN A 724 51.12 19.42 1.63
N LYS A 725 50.63 18.56 0.73
CA LYS A 725 51.43 17.97 -0.35
C LYS A 725 51.90 19.02 -1.37
N ARG A 726 51.02 19.98 -1.71
CA ARG A 726 51.27 20.99 -2.76
C ARG A 726 52.11 22.18 -2.32
N LYS A 727 52.21 22.45 -1.02
CA LYS A 727 52.99 23.57 -0.45
C LYS A 727 52.71 24.92 -1.13
N TYR A 728 51.44 25.33 -1.19
CA TYR A 728 51.07 26.64 -1.73
C TYR A 728 51.72 27.79 -0.93
N ASP A 729 52.25 28.81 -1.62
CA ASP A 729 52.80 30.03 -1.00
C ASP A 729 51.70 30.89 -0.34
N GLN A 730 50.55 30.98 -1.00
CA GLN A 730 49.34 31.64 -0.51
C GLN A 730 48.13 30.79 -0.88
N ILE A 731 47.27 30.47 0.08
CA ILE A 731 46.05 29.68 -0.03
C ILE A 731 44.84 30.62 -0.08
N LYS A 732 44.27 30.79 -1.27
CA LYS A 732 43.00 31.49 -1.47
C LYS A 732 41.90 30.47 -1.69
N THR A 733 40.91 30.45 -0.80
CA THR A 733 39.84 29.45 -0.78
C THR A 733 38.51 30.00 -1.33
N ALA A 734 37.90 29.32 -2.29
CA ALA A 734 36.57 29.61 -2.79
C ALA A 734 35.56 28.55 -2.34
N ILE A 735 34.40 28.96 -1.84
CA ILE A 735 33.33 28.08 -1.38
C ILE A 735 32.08 28.33 -2.23
N ILE A 736 31.76 27.38 -3.11
CA ILE A 736 30.58 27.42 -3.99
C ILE A 736 29.43 26.69 -3.30
N GLY A 737 28.25 27.31 -3.28
CA GLY A 737 27.11 26.82 -2.51
C GLY A 737 27.10 27.30 -1.06
N ALA A 738 27.67 28.49 -0.80
CA ALA A 738 27.95 29.01 0.54
C ALA A 738 26.72 29.12 1.46
N GLY A 739 25.49 29.12 0.94
CA GLY A 739 24.27 29.13 1.77
C GLY A 739 23.86 27.76 2.34
N GLY A 740 24.61 26.68 2.08
CA GLY A 740 24.29 25.33 2.54
C GLY A 740 25.06 24.90 3.79
N ASN A 741 24.46 24.02 4.61
CA ASN A 741 25.04 23.58 5.89
C ASN A 741 26.45 22.95 5.78
N ILE A 742 26.71 22.16 4.73
CA ILE A 742 28.03 21.55 4.48
C ILE A 742 29.07 22.64 4.21
N ALA A 743 28.74 23.57 3.30
CA ALA A 743 29.62 24.67 2.92
C ALA A 743 29.96 25.56 4.12
N THR A 744 28.98 25.82 5.00
CA THR A 744 29.14 26.63 6.21
C THR A 744 30.13 26.03 7.22
N VAL A 745 30.14 24.71 7.40
CA VAL A 745 31.08 24.10 8.36
C VAL A 745 32.45 23.87 7.71
N ILE A 746 32.51 23.63 6.40
CA ILE A 746 33.78 23.51 5.68
C ILE A 746 34.55 24.84 5.65
N SER A 747 33.88 25.96 5.35
CA SER A 747 34.50 27.28 5.38
C SER A 747 35.11 27.56 6.76
N SER A 748 34.39 27.24 7.85
CA SER A 748 34.92 27.33 9.21
C SER A 748 36.11 26.40 9.44
N GLY A 749 36.10 25.18 8.88
CA GLY A 749 37.19 24.22 9.02
C GLY A 749 38.47 24.57 8.25
N LEU A 750 38.36 25.42 7.21
CA LEU A 750 39.46 25.87 6.36
C LEU A 750 40.01 27.26 6.73
N MET A 751 39.37 27.97 7.67
CA MET A 751 39.81 29.32 8.06
C MET A 751 41.26 29.36 8.56
N ASP A 752 41.73 28.30 9.22
CA ASP A 752 43.06 28.26 9.85
C ASP A 752 44.18 28.10 8.82
N CYS A 753 43.86 27.67 7.61
CA CYS A 753 44.83 27.44 6.53
C CYS A 753 44.59 28.33 5.30
N SER A 754 43.63 29.26 5.33
CA SER A 754 43.34 30.16 4.21
C SER A 754 43.88 31.56 4.50
N ASP A 755 44.36 32.25 3.46
CA ASP A 755 44.74 33.66 3.50
C ASP A 755 43.60 34.59 3.07
N SER A 756 42.67 34.08 2.27
CA SER A 756 41.40 34.76 1.95
C SER A 756 40.33 33.73 1.58
N ILE A 757 39.06 34.04 1.89
CA ILE A 757 37.91 33.19 1.56
C ILE A 757 36.92 33.97 0.69
N ILE A 758 36.43 33.37 -0.39
CA ILE A 758 35.29 33.87 -1.15
C ILE A 758 34.10 32.93 -1.04
N LEU A 759 32.94 33.47 -0.74
CA LEU A 759 31.67 32.76 -0.63
C LEU A 759 30.84 33.03 -1.88
N LEU A 760 30.58 31.99 -2.67
CA LEU A 760 29.79 32.05 -3.89
C LEU A 760 28.35 31.58 -3.63
N GLY A 761 27.40 32.46 -3.95
CA GLY A 761 25.97 32.19 -3.95
C GLY A 761 25.43 31.68 -5.28
N SER A 762 24.19 31.18 -5.27
CA SER A 762 23.51 30.72 -6.50
C SER A 762 22.64 31.80 -7.17
N SER A 763 22.23 32.82 -6.42
CA SER A 763 21.45 33.99 -6.89
C SER A 763 21.35 35.05 -5.77
N GLU A 764 20.91 36.26 -6.11
CA GLU A 764 20.59 37.33 -5.14
C GLU A 764 19.57 36.88 -4.08
N ASN A 765 18.65 35.96 -4.41
CA ASN A 765 17.69 35.41 -3.45
C ASN A 765 18.32 34.62 -2.29
N SER A 766 19.60 34.25 -2.38
CA SER A 766 20.36 33.58 -1.30
C SER A 766 21.22 34.54 -0.46
N GLU A 767 21.17 35.84 -0.76
CA GLU A 767 22.05 36.87 -0.21
C GLU A 767 22.02 36.92 1.33
N ASN A 768 20.84 36.94 1.95
CA ASN A 768 20.72 37.01 3.41
C ASN A 768 21.44 35.87 4.12
N LYS A 769 21.31 34.63 3.62
CA LYS A 769 21.97 33.46 4.22
C LYS A 769 23.48 33.51 4.06
N ILE A 770 23.97 34.04 2.93
CA ILE A 770 25.41 34.11 2.66
C ILE A 770 26.04 35.24 3.46
N LYS A 771 25.35 36.38 3.59
CA LYS A 771 25.76 37.48 4.49
C LYS A 771 25.83 37.01 5.93
N GLU A 772 24.82 36.29 6.40
CA GLU A 772 24.80 35.69 7.74
C GLU A 772 25.99 34.74 7.94
N HIS A 773 26.24 33.84 6.98
CA HIS A 773 27.40 32.95 7.01
C HIS A 773 28.73 33.71 7.03
N ALA A 774 28.89 34.73 6.19
CA ALA A 774 30.11 35.55 6.16
C ALA A 774 30.34 36.26 7.50
N GLY A 775 29.28 36.81 8.10
CA GLY A 775 29.31 37.41 9.45
C GLY A 775 29.66 36.38 10.53
N CYS A 776 29.13 35.17 10.46
CA CYS A 776 29.49 34.09 11.37
C CYS A 776 30.98 33.71 11.27
N LEU A 777 31.55 33.63 10.06
CA LEU A 777 32.98 33.38 9.87
C LEU A 777 33.82 34.48 10.50
N LEU A 778 33.50 35.74 10.21
CA LEU A 778 34.18 36.90 10.78
C LEU A 778 34.18 36.85 12.32
N LYS A 779 33.00 36.61 12.91
CA LYS A 779 32.83 36.50 14.36
C LYS A 779 33.64 35.34 14.96
N GLN A 780 33.72 34.20 14.29
CA GLN A 780 34.52 33.06 14.75
C GLN A 780 36.02 33.38 14.74
N ILE A 781 36.53 34.06 13.72
CA ILE A 781 37.93 34.49 13.62
C ILE A 781 38.25 35.45 14.78
N LEU A 782 37.44 36.50 14.95
CA LEU A 782 37.65 37.48 16.01
C LEU A 782 37.55 36.86 17.41
N LYS A 783 36.58 35.96 17.65
CA LYS A 783 36.46 35.23 18.94
C LYS A 783 37.68 34.34 19.20
N LYS A 784 38.20 33.63 18.19
CA LYS A 784 39.43 32.84 18.32
C LYS A 784 40.62 33.73 18.70
N MET A 785 40.75 34.90 18.08
CA MET A 785 41.83 35.85 18.37
C MET A 785 41.71 36.54 19.73
N LEU A 786 40.50 36.71 20.27
CA LEU A 786 40.32 37.19 21.64
C LEU A 786 40.72 36.13 22.67
N PHE A 787 40.50 34.85 22.35
CA PHE A 787 40.88 33.73 23.21
C PHE A 787 42.37 33.38 23.11
N ASN A 788 42.96 33.53 21.92
CA ASN A 788 44.38 33.31 21.68
C ASN A 788 45.17 34.61 21.86
N ASN A 789 46.15 34.65 22.77
CA ASN A 789 46.98 35.86 22.99
C ASN A 789 47.82 36.31 21.77
N ALA A 790 47.85 35.54 20.68
CA ALA A 790 48.57 35.86 19.44
C ALA A 790 47.89 35.20 18.21
N PRO A 791 47.98 35.80 17.00
CA PRO A 791 47.41 35.23 15.79
C PRO A 791 48.16 33.97 15.36
N LYS A 792 47.43 32.89 15.08
CA LYS A 792 47.95 31.57 14.73
C LYS A 792 47.83 31.24 13.24
N SER A 793 46.85 31.79 12.54
CA SER A 793 46.68 31.63 11.08
C SER A 793 47.03 32.91 10.31
N THR A 794 47.24 32.82 9.00
CA THR A 794 47.49 34.02 8.20
C THR A 794 46.29 34.96 8.17
N LEU A 795 45.08 34.41 8.09
CA LEU A 795 43.85 35.20 8.18
C LEU A 795 43.80 35.98 9.51
N GLU A 796 44.11 35.33 10.63
CA GLU A 796 44.19 35.98 11.94
C GLU A 796 45.27 37.07 11.98
N LYS A 797 46.41 36.88 11.31
CA LYS A 797 47.44 37.92 11.21
C LYS A 797 46.93 39.17 10.47
N THR A 798 46.15 38.98 9.41
CA THR A 798 45.51 40.09 8.68
C THR A 798 44.55 40.89 9.57
N PHE A 799 43.76 40.19 10.40
CA PHE A 799 42.85 40.86 11.33
C PHE A 799 43.56 41.40 12.57
N PHE A 800 44.68 40.85 13.01
CA PHE A 800 45.33 41.23 14.27
C PHE A 800 45.81 42.69 14.28
N THR A 801 46.23 43.20 13.12
CA THR A 801 46.66 44.59 12.94
C THR A 801 45.52 45.53 12.53
N SER A 802 44.28 45.05 12.52
CA SER A 802 43.12 45.84 12.07
C SER A 802 42.52 46.73 13.16
N ASN A 803 41.95 47.85 12.75
CA ASN A 803 41.15 48.72 13.60
C ASN A 803 39.88 47.99 14.08
N LEU A 804 39.31 47.11 13.25
CA LEU A 804 38.19 46.24 13.58
C LEU A 804 38.47 45.36 14.79
N PHE A 805 39.61 44.65 14.79
CA PHE A 805 39.98 43.79 15.94
C PHE A 805 40.25 44.63 17.20
N THR A 806 40.89 45.79 17.07
CA THR A 806 41.13 46.69 18.20
C THR A 806 39.82 47.19 18.81
N ALA A 807 38.85 47.58 17.98
CA ALA A 807 37.52 48.00 18.43
C ALA A 807 36.80 46.87 19.18
N VAL A 808 36.80 45.66 18.61
CA VAL A 808 36.19 44.47 19.22
C VAL A 808 36.90 44.02 20.50
N LYS A 809 38.23 44.18 20.58
CA LYS A 809 39.01 43.89 21.78
C LYS A 809 38.67 44.84 22.93
N ASN A 810 38.41 46.10 22.62
CA ASN A 810 38.05 47.13 23.61
C ASN A 810 36.56 47.04 24.02
N ASN A 811 35.69 46.56 23.13
CA ASN A 811 34.29 46.31 23.43
C ASN A 811 33.83 44.99 22.80
N GLN A 812 33.79 43.93 23.61
CA GLN A 812 33.40 42.60 23.14
C GLN A 812 31.93 42.50 22.72
N GLU A 813 31.06 43.42 23.16
CA GLU A 813 29.64 43.45 22.73
C GLU A 813 29.50 43.71 21.21
N LEU A 814 30.52 44.30 20.59
CA LEU A 814 30.54 44.53 19.14
C LEU A 814 30.54 43.23 18.33
N LEU A 815 30.98 42.09 18.91
CA LEU A 815 30.94 40.77 18.25
C LEU A 815 29.52 40.32 17.88
N ASP A 816 28.54 40.79 18.62
CA ASP A 816 27.14 40.44 18.47
C ASP A 816 26.31 41.61 17.91
N SER A 817 26.97 42.71 17.49
CA SER A 817 26.30 43.90 16.95
C SER A 817 26.04 43.82 15.45
N ASP A 818 24.92 44.38 15.00
CA ASP A 818 24.56 44.47 13.58
C ASP A 818 25.57 45.29 12.76
N PHE A 819 26.32 46.18 13.42
CA PHE A 819 27.33 47.04 12.80
C PHE A 819 28.65 46.33 12.49
N LEU A 820 28.88 45.11 13.00
CA LEU A 820 30.15 44.39 12.84
C LEU A 820 30.52 44.21 11.36
N TRP A 821 29.52 43.88 10.53
CA TRP A 821 29.71 43.67 9.10
C TRP A 821 30.02 44.99 8.36
N ASP A 822 29.35 46.08 8.74
CA ASP A 822 29.58 47.40 8.14
C ASP A 822 30.97 47.95 8.51
N MET A 823 31.42 47.75 9.75
CA MET A 823 32.78 48.09 10.19
C MET A 823 33.84 47.31 9.40
N TYR A 824 33.58 46.02 9.14
CA TYR A 824 34.44 45.18 8.31
C TYR A 824 34.53 45.71 6.86
N LEU A 825 33.40 46.04 6.25
CA LEU A 825 33.37 46.59 4.88
C LEU A 825 34.05 47.96 4.80
N GLY A 826 33.92 48.79 5.85
CA GLY A 826 34.56 50.11 5.91
C GLY A 826 36.09 50.05 5.91
N GLU A 827 36.68 49.09 6.62
CA GLU A 827 38.14 48.97 6.73
C GLU A 827 38.80 48.25 5.53
N PHE A 828 38.19 47.18 5.03
CA PHE A 828 38.82 46.28 4.04
C PHE A 828 38.39 46.53 2.58
N SER A 829 37.88 47.72 2.27
CA SER A 829 37.16 48.10 1.03
C SER A 829 37.81 47.69 -0.31
N ALA A 830 39.15 47.58 -0.42
CA ALA A 830 39.84 47.21 -1.66
C ALA A 830 40.28 45.73 -1.73
N ASN A 831 40.51 45.07 -0.59
CA ASN A 831 40.99 43.68 -0.54
C ASN A 831 40.38 42.96 0.66
N LEU A 832 39.17 42.44 0.49
CA LEU A 832 38.38 41.78 1.54
C LEU A 832 38.92 40.38 1.85
N PRO A 833 39.38 40.09 3.09
CA PRO A 833 39.77 38.74 3.48
C PRO A 833 38.64 37.70 3.39
N ILE A 834 37.39 38.14 3.50
CA ILE A 834 36.15 37.37 3.33
C ILE A 834 35.28 38.12 2.33
N LYS A 835 35.14 37.60 1.11
CA LYS A 835 34.36 38.22 0.04
C LYS A 835 33.09 37.42 -0.27
N ILE A 836 32.02 38.11 -0.67
CA ILE A 836 30.80 37.49 -1.20
C ILE A 836 30.71 37.82 -2.69
N THR A 837 30.36 36.84 -3.53
CA THR A 837 30.07 37.08 -4.95
C THR A 837 29.05 36.09 -5.51
N TRP A 838 28.55 36.39 -6.70
CA TRP A 838 27.70 35.53 -7.52
C TRP A 838 28.35 35.21 -8.87
N ASP A 839 29.51 35.80 -9.15
CA ASP A 839 30.21 35.65 -10.43
C ASP A 839 31.32 34.58 -10.32
N LEU A 840 31.21 33.57 -11.19
CA LEU A 840 32.19 32.48 -11.31
C LEU A 840 33.54 32.97 -11.85
N SER A 841 33.61 34.12 -12.51
CA SER A 841 34.87 34.65 -13.08
C SER A 841 35.96 34.85 -12.02
N HIS A 842 35.57 35.16 -10.78
CA HIS A 842 36.50 35.32 -9.66
C HIS A 842 37.23 34.04 -9.28
N LEU A 843 36.74 32.86 -9.65
CA LEU A 843 37.38 31.58 -9.32
C LEU A 843 38.80 31.46 -9.89
N ALA A 844 39.12 32.22 -10.95
CA ALA A 844 40.45 32.26 -11.55
C ALA A 844 41.54 32.77 -10.58
N GLU A 845 41.17 33.53 -9.54
CA GLU A 845 42.10 34.07 -8.55
C GLU A 845 42.44 33.05 -7.44
N TYR A 846 41.61 32.02 -7.26
CA TYR A 846 41.64 31.09 -6.13
C TYR A 846 42.30 29.76 -6.50
N ASN A 847 43.03 29.16 -5.56
CA ASN A 847 43.77 27.90 -5.78
C ASN A 847 43.25 26.73 -4.95
N VAL A 848 42.33 26.97 -4.02
CA VAL A 848 41.55 25.92 -3.35
C VAL A 848 40.08 26.24 -3.55
N VAL A 849 39.32 25.32 -4.12
CA VAL A 849 37.89 25.51 -4.43
C VAL A 849 37.11 24.35 -3.85
N VAL A 850 36.07 24.65 -3.08
CA VAL A 850 35.13 23.65 -2.56
C VAL A 850 33.77 23.89 -3.20
N VAL A 851 33.18 22.81 -3.71
CA VAL A 851 31.87 22.84 -4.37
C VAL A 851 30.92 21.96 -3.58
N ALA A 852 29.89 22.57 -2.99
CA ALA A 852 28.86 21.88 -2.22
C ALA A 852 27.49 22.40 -2.64
N THR A 853 27.04 22.01 -3.83
CA THR A 853 25.75 22.46 -4.38
C THR A 853 24.82 21.29 -4.67
N ASN A 854 23.53 21.59 -4.79
CA ASN A 854 22.52 20.62 -5.24
C ASN A 854 22.23 20.73 -6.74
N GLN A 855 23.07 21.46 -7.49
CA GLN A 855 22.92 21.60 -8.94
C GLN A 855 23.13 20.24 -9.62
N GLY A 856 22.22 19.88 -10.52
CA GLY A 856 22.23 18.57 -11.17
C GLY A 856 23.07 18.49 -12.44
N THR A 857 23.44 19.64 -13.00
CA THR A 857 24.23 19.74 -14.23
C THR A 857 25.61 20.28 -13.91
N PRO A 858 26.68 19.72 -14.50
CA PRO A 858 27.99 20.32 -14.45
C PRO A 858 27.97 21.74 -15.03
N PHE A 859 28.60 22.67 -14.32
CA PHE A 859 28.72 24.07 -14.75
C PHE A 859 30.13 24.62 -14.55
N LEU A 860 31.05 23.82 -14.01
CA LEU A 860 32.44 24.18 -13.82
C LEU A 860 33.29 23.61 -14.95
N GLU A 861 33.97 24.49 -15.67
CA GLU A 861 34.85 24.23 -16.81
C GLU A 861 36.30 24.63 -16.45
N SER A 862 37.29 24.09 -17.15
CA SER A 862 38.71 24.41 -16.92
C SER A 862 39.01 25.91 -17.00
N LYS A 863 38.32 26.65 -17.88
CA LYS A 863 38.49 28.10 -18.04
C LYS A 863 38.19 28.92 -16.78
N HIS A 864 37.46 28.37 -15.81
CA HIS A 864 37.14 29.06 -14.56
C HIS A 864 38.30 29.06 -13.56
N PHE A 865 39.37 28.28 -13.80
CA PHE A 865 40.42 28.06 -12.83
C PHE A 865 41.81 28.27 -13.44
N LYS A 866 42.77 28.67 -12.59
CA LYS A 866 44.18 28.74 -12.95
C LYS A 866 44.87 27.37 -12.78
N SER A 867 46.02 27.22 -13.43
CA SER A 867 46.87 26.03 -13.28
C SER A 867 47.31 25.85 -11.82
N GLY A 868 47.32 24.60 -11.35
CA GLY A 868 47.66 24.22 -9.99
C GLY A 868 46.49 24.27 -8.99
N THR A 869 45.28 24.67 -9.41
CA THR A 869 44.10 24.72 -8.52
C THR A 869 43.69 23.32 -8.03
N LEU A 870 43.36 23.24 -6.74
CA LEU A 870 42.73 22.10 -6.09
C LEU A 870 41.22 22.34 -5.98
N ILE A 871 40.42 21.42 -6.51
CA ILE A 871 38.96 21.44 -6.43
C ILE A 871 38.49 20.24 -5.61
N CYS A 872 37.71 20.48 -4.56
CA CYS A 872 36.99 19.46 -3.83
C CYS A 872 35.50 19.53 -4.16
N ASP A 873 35.03 18.61 -4.99
CA ASP A 873 33.62 18.53 -5.38
C ASP A 873 32.89 17.49 -4.53
N ILE A 874 32.00 17.97 -3.67
CA ILE A 874 31.19 17.16 -2.74
C ILE A 874 29.85 16.76 -3.38
N SER A 875 29.53 17.31 -4.55
CA SER A 875 28.22 17.22 -5.17
C SER A 875 28.04 15.88 -5.87
N VAL A 876 26.85 15.28 -5.74
CA VAL A 876 26.48 14.04 -6.44
C VAL A 876 25.13 14.26 -7.13
N PRO A 877 25.05 14.32 -8.47
CA PRO A 877 26.15 14.19 -9.44
C PRO A 877 27.17 15.35 -9.39
N SER A 878 28.37 15.12 -9.91
CA SER A 878 29.47 16.10 -9.92
C SER A 878 29.08 17.38 -10.66
N ASN A 879 29.55 18.53 -10.17
CA ASN A 879 29.38 19.82 -10.82
C ASN A 879 30.56 20.18 -11.75
N CYS A 880 31.57 19.32 -11.83
CA CYS A 880 32.71 19.45 -12.73
C CYS A 880 32.38 18.81 -14.08
N THR A 881 32.64 19.53 -15.17
CA THR A 881 32.52 18.98 -16.53
C THR A 881 33.56 17.88 -16.75
N LYS A 882 33.32 17.01 -17.74
CA LYS A 882 34.28 15.95 -18.11
C LYS A 882 35.65 16.52 -18.49
N GLU A 883 35.66 17.64 -19.22
CA GLU A 883 36.87 18.40 -19.55
C GLU A 883 37.68 18.76 -18.29
N LEU A 884 37.02 19.33 -17.28
CA LEU A 884 37.65 19.72 -16.03
C LEU A 884 38.21 18.54 -15.24
N LEU A 885 37.50 17.40 -15.24
CA LEU A 885 37.95 16.17 -14.56
C LEU A 885 39.18 15.55 -15.23
N GLU A 886 39.38 15.79 -16.52
CA GLU A 886 40.50 15.25 -17.32
C GLU A 886 41.70 16.21 -17.41
N ASP A 887 41.56 17.45 -16.94
CA ASP A 887 42.62 18.47 -16.98
C ASP A 887 43.77 18.13 -16.02
N LYS A 888 44.98 17.89 -16.56
CA LYS A 888 46.16 17.54 -15.77
C LYS A 888 46.71 18.70 -14.94
N ASN A 889 46.36 19.94 -15.26
CA ASN A 889 46.83 21.12 -14.54
C ASN A 889 45.98 21.43 -13.31
N ILE A 890 44.78 20.84 -13.22
CA ILE A 890 43.83 21.05 -12.12
C ILE A 890 43.66 19.72 -11.39
N LYS A 891 43.68 19.73 -10.07
CA LYS A 891 43.40 18.53 -9.29
C LYS A 891 41.99 18.58 -8.76
N VAL A 892 41.14 17.71 -9.29
CA VAL A 892 39.82 17.47 -8.70
C VAL A 892 39.91 16.29 -7.74
N ILE A 893 39.40 16.47 -6.53
CA ILE A 893 39.14 15.41 -5.56
C ILE A 893 37.63 15.33 -5.32
N HIS A 894 37.12 14.11 -5.21
CA HIS A 894 35.71 13.89 -4.88
C HIS A 894 35.54 13.94 -3.36
N GLY A 895 34.86 14.97 -2.88
CA GLY A 895 34.44 15.07 -1.49
C GLY A 895 33.34 14.06 -1.18
N GLY A 896 33.34 13.52 0.04
CA GLY A 896 32.28 12.61 0.48
C GLY A 896 32.38 11.18 -0.05
N ILE A 897 33.52 10.74 -0.61
CA ILE A 897 33.84 9.31 -0.84
C ILE A 897 34.76 8.82 0.29
N VAL A 898 34.46 7.64 0.81
CA VAL A 898 35.15 7.02 1.94
C VAL A 898 35.61 5.63 1.56
N ALA A 899 36.85 5.30 1.90
CA ALA A 899 37.37 3.95 1.80
C ALA A 899 36.77 3.10 2.93
N LEU A 900 36.11 1.99 2.57
CA LEU A 900 35.60 1.01 3.51
C LEU A 900 36.77 0.19 4.09
N PRO A 901 36.70 -0.17 5.39
CA PRO A 901 37.67 -1.08 5.99
C PRO A 901 37.73 -2.40 5.21
N ASN A 902 38.92 -3.01 5.12
CA ASN A 902 39.15 -4.31 4.47
C ASN A 902 38.72 -4.42 2.99
N GLU A 903 38.55 -3.30 2.28
CA GLU A 903 38.10 -3.26 0.87
C GLU A 903 36.74 -3.99 0.65
N GLU A 904 35.87 -3.96 1.68
CA GLU A 904 34.51 -4.51 1.64
C GLU A 904 33.71 -3.93 0.46
N LYS A 905 32.85 -4.76 -0.14
CA LYS A 905 32.08 -4.37 -1.32
C LYS A 905 30.62 -4.14 -0.97
N LEU A 906 30.09 -2.96 -1.30
CA LEU A 906 28.65 -2.71 -1.27
C LEU A 906 28.04 -3.10 -2.62
N HIS A 907 27.19 -4.12 -2.60
CA HIS A 907 26.38 -4.57 -3.71
C HIS A 907 25.12 -3.71 -3.82
N LEU A 908 25.22 -2.59 -4.54
CA LEU A 908 24.09 -1.72 -4.89
C LEU A 908 24.26 -1.21 -6.33
N ARG A 909 23.36 -1.62 -7.24
CA ARG A 909 23.34 -1.16 -8.65
C ARG A 909 22.89 0.31 -8.72
N GLY A 910 23.35 1.06 -9.72
CA GLY A 910 22.88 2.44 -9.95
C GLY A 910 23.70 3.53 -9.26
N LEU A 911 24.75 3.16 -8.50
CA LEU A 911 25.60 4.10 -7.77
C LEU A 911 27.02 4.14 -8.34
N PRO A 912 27.62 5.33 -8.51
CA PRO A 912 28.97 5.49 -9.04
C PRO A 912 30.04 5.27 -7.95
N LEU A 913 30.15 4.03 -7.42
CA LEU A 913 31.14 3.66 -6.40
C LEU A 913 32.03 2.52 -6.91
N GLN A 914 33.34 2.61 -6.67
CA GLN A 914 34.28 1.51 -6.95
C GLN A 914 34.27 0.49 -5.80
N LYS A 915 34.95 -0.65 -6.00
CA LYS A 915 35.12 -1.66 -4.95
C LYS A 915 35.87 -1.05 -3.75
N GLY A 916 35.39 -1.30 -2.53
CA GLY A 916 36.00 -0.75 -1.32
C GLY A 916 35.59 0.69 -1.02
N GLN A 917 34.62 1.27 -1.74
CA GLN A 917 34.17 2.65 -1.51
C GLN A 917 32.72 2.71 -1.00
N ALA A 918 32.45 3.75 -0.22
CA ALA A 918 31.10 4.16 0.17
C ALA A 918 30.98 5.68 0.18
N PHE A 919 29.76 6.20 -0.01
CA PHE A 919 29.51 7.62 0.26
C PHE A 919 29.62 7.90 1.77
N ALA A 920 30.12 9.07 2.13
CA ALA A 920 30.30 9.48 3.52
C ALA A 920 29.00 9.44 4.33
N CYS A 921 27.86 9.71 3.71
CA CYS A 921 26.56 9.57 4.37
C CYS A 921 26.18 8.12 4.70
N MET A 922 26.58 7.15 3.87
CA MET A 922 26.45 5.72 4.17
C MET A 922 27.42 5.32 5.28
N SER A 923 28.66 5.79 5.20
CA SER A 923 29.68 5.52 6.22
C SER A 923 29.26 6.05 7.59
N GLU A 924 28.72 7.26 7.69
CA GLU A 924 28.19 7.78 8.96
C GLU A 924 27.09 6.87 9.54
N THR A 925 26.19 6.38 8.68
CA THR A 925 25.13 5.44 9.09
C THR A 925 25.72 4.14 9.64
N LEU A 926 26.76 3.59 9.00
CA LEU A 926 27.48 2.41 9.47
C LEU A 926 28.18 2.67 10.81
N LEU A 927 28.85 3.82 10.97
CA LEU A 927 29.50 4.23 12.22
C LEU A 927 28.49 4.30 13.38
N MET A 928 27.30 4.86 13.15
CA MET A 928 26.23 4.85 14.15
C MET A 928 25.76 3.44 14.50
N GLY A 929 25.77 2.53 13.54
CA GLY A 929 25.53 1.10 13.75
C GLY A 929 26.60 0.48 14.65
N PHE A 930 27.88 0.70 14.36
CA PHE A 930 28.99 0.16 15.15
C PHE A 930 28.98 0.69 16.59
N GLU A 931 28.63 1.95 16.79
CA GLU A 931 28.52 2.56 18.13
C GLU A 931 27.17 2.31 18.82
N GLN A 932 26.21 1.66 18.14
CA GLN A 932 24.84 1.46 18.63
C GLN A 932 24.22 2.76 19.18
N SER A 933 24.41 3.86 18.44
CA SER A 933 24.05 5.19 18.92
C SER A 933 22.55 5.26 19.25
N LYS A 934 22.24 5.87 20.40
CA LYS A 934 20.87 6.20 20.81
C LYS A 934 20.45 7.63 20.44
N LYS A 935 21.38 8.41 19.87
CA LYS A 935 21.18 9.83 19.53
C LYS A 935 21.23 10.00 18.02
N SER A 936 20.29 10.78 17.47
CA SER A 936 20.35 11.22 16.08
C SER A 936 21.61 12.07 15.86
N TYR A 937 22.23 11.90 14.69
CA TYR A 937 23.48 12.53 14.31
C TYR A 937 23.27 13.39 13.06
N SER A 938 23.99 14.50 12.90
CA SER A 938 23.75 15.47 11.81
C SER A 938 22.25 15.82 11.63
N PHE A 939 21.50 15.92 12.74
CA PHE A 939 20.07 16.22 12.75
C PHE A 939 19.88 17.74 12.87
N GLY A 940 19.27 18.37 11.86
CA GLY A 940 19.07 19.81 11.84
C GLY A 940 20.31 20.61 11.41
N GLU A 941 20.73 21.56 12.26
CA GLU A 941 21.92 22.39 12.03
C GLU A 941 23.20 21.61 12.35
N LEU A 942 24.22 21.80 11.52
CA LEU A 942 25.46 21.04 11.61
C LEU A 942 26.46 21.74 12.52
N LEU A 943 26.91 21.06 13.58
CA LEU A 943 27.86 21.62 14.55
C LEU A 943 29.28 21.10 14.31
N THR A 944 30.29 21.96 14.47
CA THR A 944 31.72 21.58 14.37
C THR A 944 32.11 20.51 15.39
N SER A 945 31.50 20.51 16.58
CA SER A 945 31.69 19.47 17.59
C SER A 945 31.28 18.09 17.10
N GLN A 946 30.17 17.99 16.35
CA GLN A 946 29.70 16.75 15.73
C GLN A 946 30.68 16.29 14.64
N VAL A 947 31.17 17.20 13.79
CA VAL A 947 32.18 16.86 12.77
C VAL A 947 33.43 16.23 13.40
N ASN A 948 33.91 16.78 14.50
CA ASN A 948 35.09 16.26 15.20
C ASN A 948 34.83 14.92 15.90
N GLU A 949 33.68 14.76 16.54
CA GLU A 949 33.30 13.53 17.23
C GLU A 949 33.16 12.37 16.25
N ILE A 950 32.41 12.54 15.15
CA ILE A 950 32.24 11.48 14.16
C ILE A 950 33.54 11.14 13.43
N GLY A 951 34.43 12.11 13.24
CA GLY A 951 35.76 11.87 12.69
C GLY A 951 36.58 10.89 13.53
N LYS A 952 36.62 11.11 14.85
CA LYS A 952 37.28 10.19 15.79
C LYS A 952 36.64 8.80 15.79
N ILE A 953 35.32 8.73 15.67
CA ILE A 953 34.60 7.45 15.53
C ILE A 953 35.00 6.76 14.20
N GLY A 954 35.09 7.51 13.10
CA GLY A 954 35.56 7.01 11.81
C GLY A 954 36.95 6.37 11.89
N GLU A 955 37.93 7.11 12.42
CA GLU A 955 39.29 6.64 12.64
C GLU A 955 39.33 5.37 13.52
N LYS A 956 38.57 5.37 14.63
CA LYS A 956 38.43 4.22 15.54
C LYS A 956 37.95 2.94 14.83
N HIS A 957 37.14 3.07 13.78
CA HIS A 957 36.57 1.93 13.04
C HIS A 957 37.26 1.66 11.69
N GLY A 958 38.27 2.45 11.32
CA GLY A 958 39.03 2.28 10.09
C GLY A 958 38.39 2.88 8.84
N PHE A 959 37.51 3.87 9.00
CA PHE A 959 36.90 4.60 7.89
C PHE A 959 37.72 5.86 7.60
N PHE A 960 38.39 5.90 6.45
CA PHE A 960 39.28 7.00 6.06
C PHE A 960 38.85 7.65 4.75
N SER A 961 39.26 8.90 4.54
CA SER A 961 39.14 9.52 3.21
C SER A 961 40.03 8.77 2.21
N GLU A 962 39.60 8.70 0.95
CA GLU A 962 40.33 7.96 -0.10
C GLU A 962 41.79 8.42 -0.22
N CYS A 963 42.03 9.74 -0.18
CA CYS A 963 43.37 10.34 -0.25
C CYS A 963 44.29 10.02 0.94
N GLN A 964 43.74 9.60 2.10
CA GLN A 964 44.52 9.15 3.26
C GLN A 964 44.91 7.67 3.17
N SER A 965 44.14 6.85 2.45
CA SER A 965 44.43 5.42 2.32
C SER A 965 45.75 5.15 1.59
N ASP A 966 46.08 5.97 0.59
CA ASP A 966 47.36 5.91 -0.14
C ASP A 966 48.55 6.27 0.75
N SER A 967 48.39 7.19 1.71
CA SER A 967 49.45 7.53 2.66
C SER A 967 49.64 6.48 3.76
N ILE A 968 48.58 5.80 4.19
CA ILE A 968 48.66 4.76 5.24
C ILE A 968 49.25 3.45 4.66
N LYS A 969 49.04 3.16 3.38
CA LYS A 969 49.71 2.03 2.70
C LYS A 969 51.25 2.19 2.64
N MET A 970 51.80 3.40 2.80
CA MET A 970 53.26 3.62 2.88
C MET A 970 53.85 3.42 4.30
N ASP A 971 53.02 3.40 5.36
CA ASP A 971 53.49 3.29 6.75
C ASP A 971 53.50 1.85 7.29
N HIS A 972 52.95 0.88 6.53
CA HIS A 972 52.94 -0.54 6.90
C HIS A 972 54.09 -1.37 6.27
N SER A 973 55.10 -0.70 5.70
CA SER A 973 56.33 -1.33 5.18
C SER A 973 57.60 -1.00 5.98
N ILE A 974 57.50 -0.94 7.32
CA ILE A 974 58.64 -0.96 8.25
C ILE A 974 58.38 -1.98 9.35
#